data_AF-A0A8D9GH21-F1
#
_entry.id   AF-A0A8D9GH21-F1
#
_cell.length_a   1.000
_cell.length_b   1.000
_cell.length_c   1.000
_cell.angle_alpha   90.00
_cell.angle_beta   90.00
_cell.angle_gamma   90.00
#
_symmetry.space_group_name_H-M   'P 1'
#
loop_
_entity.id
_entity.type
_entity.pdbx_description
1 polymer ?
#
loop_
_entity_poly.entity_id
_entity_poly.type
_entity_poly.pdbx_seq_one_letter_code
_entity_poly.pdbx_strand_id
1 'polypeptide(L)'
;FLTRYGSSNQEHHIPLTTTMKNNNSSSSIKNQPCNKKPTILLLLLSLLTTSLLILRLSQNKTILITTTTTSDSDHHHRHRHDSCLGRYIYIHKLPSKFNTDILQDCESITRPKDKISMCKYLDNSGFGPRIGDAVSIDSKYSPSWHATNQFMLEVIFHEKMKRYECLTRNSSLASAFYIPYYAGLDFRRNLRRRNVAERDAAGKEMFEWLKKQPQWKGMSGKDHFLVTGRISRDFRRNPDNNSLWGTNLMILPESQNLSFLTIERSPTSHNEFAIPYPTYFHPTSTVEIRQWQDKIKLTNRTILFSFAGAQRPSRSQNGLVRSQVIEQCKSSSKTCRFLDCDVKANGCDDPMSLMKLFESSVFCLQPPGDSLTRRSVFDSILAGCIPVFFNQGSAYKQYVWHLPNNDGEYSVYIPVKELRTGGKSKIEEILQGIPNEKVIDMRENVIRLVPNIVYTKPNRYKPDRETFEDAFDVAVKGVIKRIEEKRREIQDFMKLNNVKMLNILIKSKMKGRRDFCSGFPLRLYGQFLEMLVEKVQNSIVVHDLDITNLRSKLIAYMAWGNVWTIVEHLRVSSHNISLQGQTKSNLCLLNIDHINIFEISFSNQRLKKNKKTADPSMSHTLKWWWGSLHVGKKGRSNMSQVYLKLSLLGLLVVAVVTPSANAIRKSVVLGGKSDVPNVQTNMEVQELGRYCVEQFNLHEQSGKGNVASSIERAVLNPLTFSRVVSAQQQVVAGLKYYLRIEVTQPDGTNRMFDSVVVVQPWLHSKTLLGFTPVATPIY
;
A
#
# COMPACT_ATOMS: atom_id res chain seq x y z
N PHE A 1 18.23 51.87 29.77
CA PHE A 1 19.47 52.67 29.82
C PHE A 1 20.49 51.92 30.65
N LEU A 2 21.75 51.91 30.21
CA LEU A 2 23.01 51.63 30.92
C LEU A 2 23.14 50.45 31.92
N THR A 3 24.09 49.59 31.56
CA THR A 3 24.93 48.70 32.38
C THR A 3 25.72 49.43 33.49
N ARG A 4 26.19 48.70 34.54
CA ARG A 4 27.63 48.37 34.78
C ARG A 4 27.96 47.90 36.23
N TYR A 5 28.90 46.94 36.34
CA TYR A 5 29.98 46.73 37.34
C TYR A 5 29.64 46.66 38.86
N GLY A 6 30.32 45.91 39.73
CA GLY A 6 31.53 45.09 39.62
C GLY A 6 32.30 44.97 40.97
N SER A 7 33.08 43.88 41.10
CA SER A 7 34.36 43.76 41.85
C SER A 7 34.45 43.27 43.32
N SER A 8 35.48 42.42 43.49
CA SER A 8 36.45 42.23 44.60
C SER A 8 36.13 41.46 45.91
N ASN A 9 36.68 40.24 45.95
CA ASN A 9 37.69 39.70 46.88
C ASN A 9 37.68 40.06 48.38
N GLN A 10 37.80 39.02 49.22
CA GLN A 10 38.98 38.87 50.10
C GLN A 10 39.21 37.40 50.54
N GLU A 11 40.47 36.96 50.49
CA GLU A 11 40.95 35.72 51.13
C GLU A 11 41.53 36.04 52.51
N HIS A 12 41.49 35.08 53.44
CA HIS A 12 42.36 35.04 54.61
C HIS A 12 43.18 33.74 54.61
N HIS A 13 44.41 33.83 55.11
CA HIS A 13 45.49 32.90 54.82
C HIS A 13 46.39 32.73 56.07
N ILE A 14 47.27 31.71 56.07
CA ILE A 14 48.46 31.47 56.93
C ILE A 14 48.26 31.21 58.46
N PRO A 15 49.20 30.52 59.19
CA PRO A 15 50.17 29.47 58.77
C PRO A 15 50.70 28.42 59.83
N LEU A 16 51.70 27.63 59.37
CA LEU A 16 52.93 27.10 60.04
C LEU A 16 52.85 25.69 60.70
N THR A 17 53.39 24.61 60.09
CA THR A 17 54.76 23.99 60.21
C THR A 17 55.08 23.36 61.60
N THR A 18 55.89 22.31 61.80
CA THR A 18 57.08 21.79 61.07
C THR A 18 57.41 20.33 61.53
N THR A 19 58.12 19.54 60.70
CA THR A 19 59.31 18.69 61.01
C THR A 19 59.38 17.35 60.27
N MET A 20 60.56 17.05 59.71
CA MET A 20 60.97 15.72 59.23
C MET A 20 61.90 15.06 60.25
N LYS A 21 61.96 13.73 60.27
CA LYS A 21 63.13 12.98 60.78
C LYS A 21 63.40 11.75 59.91
N ASN A 22 64.60 11.72 59.32
CA ASN A 22 65.22 10.51 58.79
C ASN A 22 65.81 9.68 59.94
N ASN A 23 65.97 8.38 59.73
CA ASN A 23 67.14 7.65 60.23
C ASN A 23 67.42 6.43 59.35
N ASN A 24 68.70 6.23 59.02
CA ASN A 24 69.20 5.09 58.25
C ASN A 24 69.67 3.97 59.19
N SER A 25 69.50 2.71 58.76
CA SER A 25 70.39 1.62 59.17
C SER A 25 70.39 0.52 58.10
N SER A 26 71.56 0.20 57.55
CA SER A 26 71.74 -0.88 56.57
C SER A 26 72.28 -2.14 57.23
N SER A 27 71.80 -3.31 56.79
CA SER A 27 72.52 -4.57 56.94
C SER A 27 72.13 -5.53 55.82
N SER A 28 73.13 -5.99 55.06
CA SER A 28 72.97 -6.86 53.90
C SER A 28 73.05 -8.34 54.29
N ILE A 29 72.07 -9.14 53.85
CA ILE A 29 72.22 -10.60 53.67
C ILE A 29 71.63 -10.97 52.30
N LYS A 30 72.35 -11.79 51.52
CA LYS A 30 72.03 -12.17 50.13
C LYS A 30 71.37 -13.54 50.02
N ASN A 31 70.58 -13.71 48.95
CA ASN A 31 70.17 -14.98 48.30
C ASN A 31 69.17 -15.87 49.09
N GLN A 32 68.16 -16.53 48.50
CA GLN A 32 67.81 -16.83 47.09
C GLN A 32 66.26 -16.81 46.89
N PRO A 33 65.70 -16.92 45.66
CA PRO A 33 64.33 -16.47 45.36
C PRO A 33 63.24 -17.55 45.48
N CYS A 34 62.00 -17.13 45.79
CA CYS A 34 60.80 -17.93 45.53
C CYS A 34 59.80 -17.15 44.67
N ASN A 35 59.56 -17.66 43.45
CA ASN A 35 58.82 -16.98 42.39
C ASN A 35 57.39 -17.57 42.26
N LYS A 36 56.35 -16.87 42.75
CA LYS A 36 54.94 -17.29 42.60
C LYS A 36 53.97 -16.14 42.23
N LYS A 37 53.94 -15.88 40.92
CA LYS A 37 52.83 -15.42 40.05
C LYS A 37 51.74 -14.48 40.64
N PRO A 38 51.57 -13.25 40.11
CA PRO A 38 50.53 -12.28 40.54
C PRO A 38 49.09 -12.61 40.07
N THR A 39 48.87 -13.77 39.45
CA THR A 39 47.65 -14.09 38.69
C THR A 39 46.41 -14.34 39.58
N ILE A 40 46.59 -14.82 40.81
CA ILE A 40 45.47 -15.15 41.72
C ILE A 40 44.83 -13.87 42.27
N LEU A 41 45.62 -12.85 42.60
CA LEU A 41 45.11 -11.57 43.09
C LEU A 41 44.27 -10.85 42.02
N LEU A 42 44.73 -10.87 40.76
CA LEU A 42 44.00 -10.34 39.61
C LEU A 42 42.68 -11.10 39.34
N LEU A 43 42.65 -12.41 39.53
CA LEU A 43 41.43 -13.21 39.42
C LEU A 43 40.42 -12.89 40.54
N LEU A 44 40.88 -12.66 41.78
CA LEU A 44 40.00 -12.27 42.89
C LEU A 44 39.42 -10.86 42.69
N LEU A 45 40.22 -9.90 42.21
CA LEU A 45 39.73 -8.56 41.83
C LEU A 45 38.73 -8.61 40.66
N SER A 46 38.96 -9.46 39.66
CA SER A 46 38.02 -9.72 38.56
C SER A 46 36.68 -10.32 39.04
N LEU A 47 36.72 -11.29 39.96
CA LEU A 47 35.52 -11.90 40.53
C LEU A 47 34.75 -10.92 41.44
N LEU A 48 35.45 -10.09 42.21
CA LEU A 48 34.82 -9.07 43.06
C LEU A 48 34.12 -7.98 42.22
N THR A 49 34.77 -7.49 41.17
CA THR A 49 34.21 -6.47 40.27
C THR A 49 33.06 -6.99 39.44
N THR A 50 33.11 -8.23 38.95
CA THR A 50 31.97 -8.86 38.25
C THR A 50 30.79 -9.14 39.18
N SER A 51 31.02 -9.56 40.43
CA SER A 51 29.97 -9.72 41.44
C SER A 51 29.27 -8.39 41.77
N LEU A 52 30.04 -7.32 41.99
CA LEU A 52 29.51 -5.96 42.21
C LEU A 52 28.72 -5.43 41.00
N LEU A 53 29.16 -5.75 39.78
CA LEU A 53 28.44 -5.39 38.56
C LEU A 53 27.09 -6.14 38.46
N ILE A 54 27.07 -7.43 38.81
CA ILE A 54 25.83 -8.24 38.84
C ILE A 54 24.86 -7.74 39.92
N LEU A 55 25.34 -7.32 41.10
CA LEU A 55 24.50 -6.68 42.12
C LEU A 55 23.91 -5.35 41.64
N ARG A 56 24.69 -4.47 40.99
CA ARG A 56 24.13 -3.23 40.40
C ARG A 56 23.11 -3.52 39.31
N LEU A 57 23.34 -4.55 38.49
CA LEU A 57 22.41 -4.96 37.43
C LEU A 57 21.13 -5.60 37.98
N SER A 58 21.17 -6.29 39.13
CA SER A 58 19.96 -6.80 39.79
C SER A 58 19.18 -5.67 40.47
N GLN A 59 19.85 -4.76 41.19
CA GLN A 59 19.22 -3.59 41.80
C GLN A 59 18.54 -2.68 40.76
N ASN A 60 19.18 -2.43 39.61
CA ASN A 60 18.55 -1.71 38.50
C ASN A 60 17.30 -2.42 37.96
N LYS A 61 17.24 -3.76 38.04
CA LYS A 61 16.06 -4.53 37.63
C LYS A 61 14.92 -4.41 38.63
N THR A 62 15.21 -4.38 39.93
CA THR A 62 14.21 -4.18 40.99
C THR A 62 13.67 -2.75 40.97
N ILE A 63 14.54 -1.74 40.81
CA ILE A 63 14.12 -0.33 40.69
C ILE A 63 13.22 -0.12 39.46
N LEU A 64 13.52 -0.76 38.32
CA LEU A 64 12.69 -0.69 37.11
C LEU A 64 11.31 -1.35 37.27
N ILE A 65 11.17 -2.36 38.14
CA ILE A 65 9.88 -3.03 38.43
C ILE A 65 9.03 -2.20 39.41
N THR A 66 9.65 -1.46 40.33
CA THR A 66 8.90 -0.60 41.28
C THR A 66 8.48 0.74 40.68
N THR A 67 9.17 1.27 39.66
CA THR A 67 8.76 2.52 38.97
C THR A 67 7.81 2.32 37.79
N THR A 68 7.61 1.08 37.31
CA THR A 68 6.64 0.78 36.23
C THR A 68 5.23 0.47 36.73
N THR A 69 5.01 0.31 38.03
CA THR A 69 3.70 -0.04 38.61
C THR A 69 2.88 1.17 39.12
N THR A 70 3.40 2.40 39.02
CA THR A 70 2.67 3.63 39.42
C THR A 70 2.53 4.68 38.31
N SER A 71 3.00 4.40 37.08
CA SER A 71 2.80 5.28 35.90
C SER A 71 1.80 4.73 34.89
N ASP A 72 1.58 3.40 34.87
CA ASP A 72 0.72 2.73 33.89
C ASP A 72 -0.78 2.98 34.13
N SER A 73 -1.16 3.28 35.38
CA SER A 73 -2.52 3.67 35.75
C SER A 73 -2.92 5.08 35.30
N ASP A 74 -1.96 6.00 35.09
CA ASP A 74 -2.26 7.40 34.72
C ASP A 74 -2.16 7.62 33.19
N HIS A 75 -1.34 6.83 32.49
CA HIS A 75 -1.30 6.85 31.02
C HIS A 75 -2.52 6.21 30.36
N HIS A 76 -3.10 5.17 30.96
CA HIS A 76 -4.30 4.51 30.42
C HIS A 76 -5.59 5.35 30.54
N HIS A 77 -5.65 6.35 31.41
CA HIS A 77 -6.81 7.26 31.52
C HIS A 77 -6.74 8.50 30.62
N ARG A 78 -5.57 8.84 30.02
CA ARG A 78 -5.45 9.97 29.09
C ARG A 78 -5.73 9.63 27.62
N HIS A 79 -5.71 8.36 27.23
CA HIS A 79 -6.23 7.94 25.93
C HIS A 79 -7.77 7.87 25.92
N ARG A 80 -8.42 9.03 26.07
CA ARG A 80 -9.64 9.28 25.30
C ARG A 80 -9.27 9.09 23.83
N HIS A 81 -10.02 8.27 23.10
CA HIS A 81 -9.74 7.93 21.71
C HIS A 81 -9.46 9.18 20.86
N ASP A 82 -8.22 9.30 20.35
CA ASP A 82 -7.90 10.27 19.31
C ASP A 82 -8.62 9.86 18.02
N SER A 83 -9.69 10.57 17.69
CA SER A 83 -10.52 10.34 16.50
C SER A 83 -9.80 10.62 15.18
N CYS A 84 -8.59 11.19 15.23
CA CYS A 84 -7.73 11.46 14.09
C CYS A 84 -6.56 10.48 13.91
N LEU A 85 -6.41 9.50 14.81
CA LEU A 85 -5.41 8.45 14.67
C LEU A 85 -5.62 7.67 13.35
N GLY A 86 -4.57 7.55 12.53
CA GLY A 86 -4.65 6.94 11.20
C GLY A 86 -5.32 7.82 10.12
N ARG A 87 -5.79 9.03 10.48
CA ARG A 87 -6.49 9.97 9.59
C ARG A 87 -5.76 11.29 9.39
N TYR A 88 -4.70 11.56 10.16
CA TYR A 88 -3.96 12.83 10.05
C TYR A 88 -3.43 13.09 8.64
N ILE A 89 -3.67 14.29 8.11
CA ILE A 89 -3.12 14.74 6.83
C ILE A 89 -2.19 15.93 7.07
N TYR A 90 -1.03 15.94 6.40
CA TYR A 90 -0.16 17.11 6.29
C TYR A 90 -0.20 17.68 4.87
N ILE A 91 -0.36 19.00 4.73
CA ILE A 91 -0.33 19.69 3.44
C ILE A 91 1.09 20.18 3.17
N HIS A 92 1.67 19.81 2.02
CA HIS A 92 2.95 20.34 1.59
C HIS A 92 2.89 21.84 1.31
N LYS A 93 3.82 22.59 1.94
CA LYS A 93 4.04 24.02 1.68
C LYS A 93 4.83 24.21 0.38
N LEU A 94 4.20 23.89 -0.74
CA LEU A 94 4.77 24.07 -2.08
C LEU A 94 5.11 25.55 -2.35
N PRO A 95 6.15 25.83 -3.16
CA PRO A 95 6.37 27.14 -3.77
C PRO A 95 5.12 27.65 -4.49
N SER A 96 4.83 28.94 -4.35
CA SER A 96 3.57 29.56 -4.78
C SER A 96 3.28 29.43 -6.28
N LYS A 97 4.32 29.29 -7.12
CA LYS A 97 4.23 29.04 -8.57
C LYS A 97 3.43 27.81 -8.99
N PHE A 98 3.23 26.86 -8.05
CA PHE A 98 2.44 25.65 -8.24
C PHE A 98 0.96 25.81 -7.82
N ASN A 99 0.57 26.93 -7.21
CA ASN A 99 -0.81 27.16 -6.80
C ASN A 99 -1.23 28.63 -6.82
N THR A 100 -0.70 29.44 -5.90
CA THR A 100 -1.20 30.79 -5.61
C THR A 100 -0.93 31.74 -6.78
N ASP A 101 0.26 31.68 -7.38
CA ASP A 101 0.62 32.53 -8.52
C ASP A 101 -0.24 32.20 -9.75
N ILE A 102 -0.67 30.94 -9.89
CA ILE A 102 -1.58 30.48 -10.96
C ILE A 102 -2.95 31.15 -10.79
N LEU A 103 -3.42 31.37 -9.56
CA LEU A 103 -4.68 32.06 -9.29
C LEU A 103 -4.55 33.59 -9.38
N GLN A 104 -3.38 34.15 -9.10
CA GLN A 104 -3.11 35.58 -9.28
C GLN A 104 -3.10 35.97 -10.78
N ASP A 105 -2.55 35.11 -11.63
CA ASP A 105 -2.57 35.24 -13.10
C ASP A 105 -3.76 34.46 -13.71
N CYS A 106 -4.96 34.59 -13.13
CA CYS A 106 -6.13 33.82 -13.56
C CYS A 106 -6.60 34.12 -14.99
N GLU A 107 -6.26 35.29 -15.55
CA GLU A 107 -6.61 35.62 -16.94
C GLU A 107 -5.77 34.86 -17.97
N SER A 108 -4.56 34.39 -17.64
CA SER A 108 -3.81 33.51 -18.56
C SER A 108 -4.47 32.13 -18.70
N ILE A 109 -5.30 31.72 -17.72
CA ILE A 109 -6.13 30.51 -17.76
C ILE A 109 -7.36 30.70 -18.69
N THR A 110 -7.85 31.94 -18.83
CA THR A 110 -8.99 32.27 -19.72
C THR A 110 -8.60 32.08 -21.20
N ARG A 111 -9.39 31.32 -21.97
CA ARG A 111 -9.19 31.13 -23.41
C ARG A 111 -10.13 32.05 -24.20
N PRO A 112 -9.82 32.41 -25.46
CA PRO A 112 -10.65 33.36 -26.23
C PRO A 112 -12.04 32.82 -26.60
N LYS A 113 -12.26 31.50 -26.41
CA LYS A 113 -13.56 30.83 -26.61
C LYS A 113 -14.33 30.59 -25.31
N ASP A 114 -13.76 30.95 -24.16
CA ASP A 114 -14.44 30.83 -22.87
C ASP A 114 -15.34 32.07 -22.69
N LYS A 115 -16.66 31.87 -22.59
CA LYS A 115 -17.65 32.96 -22.51
C LYS A 115 -17.57 33.79 -21.22
N ILE A 116 -16.98 33.22 -20.18
CA ILE A 116 -16.83 33.81 -18.84
C ILE A 116 -15.37 33.61 -18.44
N SER A 117 -14.71 34.69 -17.98
CA SER A 117 -13.33 34.63 -17.46
C SER A 117 -13.21 33.62 -16.32
N MET A 118 -12.09 32.90 -16.27
CA MET A 118 -11.82 31.97 -15.17
C MET A 118 -11.64 32.66 -13.83
N CYS A 119 -11.26 33.94 -13.82
CA CYS A 119 -11.19 34.75 -12.61
C CYS A 119 -12.53 34.78 -11.86
N LYS A 120 -13.67 34.88 -12.58
CA LYS A 120 -15.01 34.84 -11.97
C LYS A 120 -15.30 33.52 -11.23
N TYR A 121 -14.69 32.41 -11.65
CA TYR A 121 -14.82 31.13 -10.95
C TYR A 121 -13.87 30.96 -9.77
N LEU A 122 -12.95 31.91 -9.51
CA LEU A 122 -12.17 31.94 -8.27
C LEU A 122 -12.96 32.45 -7.07
N ASP A 123 -14.04 33.19 -7.33
CA ASP A 123 -14.99 33.67 -6.32
C ASP A 123 -15.35 32.55 -5.34
N ASN A 124 -15.54 32.94 -4.08
CA ASN A 124 -15.91 32.01 -3.02
C ASN A 124 -14.95 30.82 -2.84
N SER A 125 -13.67 31.02 -3.16
CA SER A 125 -12.59 30.02 -3.07
C SER A 125 -12.74 28.87 -4.07
N GLY A 126 -13.00 29.20 -5.33
CA GLY A 126 -13.11 28.24 -6.44
C GLY A 126 -14.51 27.69 -6.68
N PHE A 127 -15.47 27.99 -5.80
CA PHE A 127 -16.87 27.61 -5.97
C PHE A 127 -17.61 28.48 -6.99
N GLY A 128 -17.10 29.68 -7.29
CA GLY A 128 -17.69 30.65 -8.21
C GLY A 128 -18.67 31.61 -7.54
N PRO A 129 -19.35 32.47 -8.31
CA PRO A 129 -20.35 33.41 -7.80
C PRO A 129 -21.60 32.67 -7.32
N ARG A 130 -22.50 33.32 -6.58
CA ARG A 130 -23.82 32.74 -6.27
C ARG A 130 -24.69 32.69 -7.53
N ILE A 131 -25.61 31.73 -7.62
CA ILE A 131 -26.53 31.61 -8.77
C ILE A 131 -27.36 32.90 -8.94
N GLY A 132 -27.91 33.44 -7.84
CA GLY A 132 -28.72 34.66 -7.87
C GLY A 132 -27.96 35.95 -8.24
N ASP A 133 -26.63 35.96 -8.12
CA ASP A 133 -25.78 37.09 -8.52
C ASP A 133 -25.25 36.93 -9.97
N ALA A 134 -25.46 35.75 -10.59
CA ALA A 134 -24.81 35.37 -11.84
C ALA A 134 -25.78 35.12 -13.01
N VAL A 135 -27.07 34.84 -12.73
CA VAL A 135 -28.11 34.57 -13.72
C VAL A 135 -29.40 35.32 -13.34
N SER A 136 -30.22 35.63 -14.33
CA SER A 136 -31.43 36.47 -14.25
C SER A 136 -32.34 36.25 -13.02
N ILE A 137 -32.98 37.34 -12.61
CA ILE A 137 -33.80 37.56 -11.39
C ILE A 137 -34.96 36.54 -11.16
N ASP A 138 -35.26 35.67 -12.13
CA ASP A 138 -36.36 34.69 -12.10
C ASP A 138 -35.90 33.26 -11.67
N SER A 139 -34.86 33.15 -10.84
CA SER A 139 -34.27 31.85 -10.49
C SER A 139 -35.08 31.10 -9.40
N LYS A 140 -35.80 30.04 -9.80
CA LYS A 140 -36.43 29.03 -8.88
C LYS A 140 -35.42 28.16 -8.11
N TYR A 141 -34.19 28.61 -7.93
CA TYR A 141 -33.07 27.87 -7.37
C TYR A 141 -32.51 28.70 -6.21
N SER A 142 -32.10 28.06 -5.10
CA SER A 142 -31.71 28.82 -3.91
C SER A 142 -30.52 29.75 -4.21
N PRO A 143 -30.61 31.06 -3.90
CA PRO A 143 -29.55 32.03 -4.17
C PRO A 143 -28.27 31.77 -3.36
N SER A 144 -28.30 30.82 -2.41
CA SER A 144 -27.13 30.41 -1.63
C SER A 144 -26.17 29.48 -2.39
N TRP A 145 -26.64 28.75 -3.42
CA TRP A 145 -25.78 27.85 -4.20
C TRP A 145 -24.81 28.64 -5.09
N HIS A 146 -23.64 28.05 -5.36
CA HIS A 146 -22.56 28.69 -6.09
C HIS A 146 -22.43 28.11 -7.50
N ALA A 147 -22.40 28.95 -8.54
CA ALA A 147 -22.26 28.55 -9.93
C ALA A 147 -20.79 28.24 -10.27
N THR A 148 -20.46 26.95 -10.33
CA THR A 148 -19.08 26.45 -10.39
C THR A 148 -18.64 26.18 -11.82
N ASN A 149 -17.32 26.11 -12.05
CA ASN A 149 -16.73 25.59 -13.29
C ASN A 149 -16.07 24.21 -13.06
N GLN A 150 -16.30 23.28 -13.98
CA GLN A 150 -15.81 21.89 -13.92
C GLN A 150 -14.28 21.74 -13.72
N PHE A 151 -13.47 22.76 -14.01
CA PHE A 151 -12.01 22.71 -13.84
C PHE A 151 -11.51 23.28 -12.50
N MET A 152 -12.41 23.70 -11.60
CA MET A 152 -12.04 24.32 -10.31
C MET A 152 -11.77 23.33 -9.16
N LEU A 153 -11.84 22.03 -9.43
CA LEU A 153 -11.70 20.98 -8.42
C LEU A 153 -10.45 21.13 -7.54
N GLU A 154 -9.31 21.53 -8.12
CA GLU A 154 -8.03 21.66 -7.40
C GLU A 154 -8.10 22.74 -6.31
N VAL A 155 -8.79 23.84 -6.59
CA VAL A 155 -8.97 24.98 -5.67
C VAL A 155 -10.02 24.65 -4.62
N ILE A 156 -11.16 24.06 -5.04
CA ILE A 156 -12.23 23.59 -4.16
C ILE A 156 -11.70 22.57 -3.14
N PHE A 157 -10.98 21.56 -3.61
CA PHE A 157 -10.45 20.49 -2.79
C PHE A 157 -9.37 21.02 -1.84
N HIS A 158 -8.48 21.90 -2.29
CA HIS A 158 -7.48 22.53 -1.42
C HIS A 158 -8.14 23.41 -0.35
N GLU A 159 -9.18 24.19 -0.66
CA GLU A 159 -9.89 24.99 0.35
C GLU A 159 -10.61 24.11 1.39
N LYS A 160 -11.22 22.99 0.97
CA LYS A 160 -11.79 22.01 1.92
C LYS A 160 -10.69 21.34 2.76
N MET A 161 -9.55 20.98 2.16
CA MET A 161 -8.42 20.35 2.87
C MET A 161 -7.82 21.23 3.96
N LYS A 162 -7.77 22.56 3.77
CA LYS A 162 -7.34 23.52 4.82
C LYS A 162 -8.22 23.50 6.08
N ARG A 163 -9.43 22.90 6.01
CA ARG A 163 -10.42 22.83 7.09
C ARG A 163 -10.76 21.39 7.47
N TYR A 164 -10.00 20.41 6.98
CA TYR A 164 -10.16 19.01 7.36
C TYR A 164 -9.88 18.84 8.86
N GLU A 165 -10.76 18.14 9.57
CA GLU A 165 -10.69 18.00 11.04
C GLU A 165 -9.37 17.39 11.54
N CYS A 166 -8.77 16.49 10.76
CA CYS A 166 -7.51 15.84 11.08
C CYS A 166 -6.32 16.46 10.30
N LEU A 167 -6.35 17.76 10.03
CA LEU A 167 -5.21 18.48 9.46
C LEU A 167 -4.13 18.71 10.53
N THR A 168 -2.92 18.16 10.34
CA THR A 168 -1.79 18.34 11.27
C THR A 168 -0.72 19.29 10.73
N ARG A 169 -0.12 20.08 11.63
CA ARG A 169 1.11 20.87 11.36
C ARG A 169 2.38 20.06 11.59
N ASN A 170 2.30 18.95 12.34
CA ASN A 170 3.41 18.05 12.60
C ASN A 170 3.36 16.88 11.60
N SER A 171 4.25 16.90 10.61
CA SER A 171 4.31 15.85 9.58
C SER A 171 4.61 14.45 10.14
N SER A 172 5.20 14.33 11.33
CA SER A 172 5.49 13.03 11.95
C SER A 172 4.25 12.30 12.47
N LEU A 173 3.12 13.01 12.60
CA LEU A 173 1.81 12.40 12.92
C LEU A 173 1.02 12.03 11.66
N ALA A 174 1.45 12.48 10.47
CA ALA A 174 0.67 12.39 9.26
C ALA A 174 0.58 10.95 8.73
N SER A 175 -0.66 10.51 8.49
CA SER A 175 -1.00 9.26 7.83
C SER A 175 -1.02 9.40 6.30
N ALA A 176 -1.15 10.62 5.77
CA ALA A 176 -1.03 10.95 4.34
C ALA A 176 -0.53 12.38 4.11
N PHE A 177 0.06 12.62 2.93
CA PHE A 177 0.63 13.90 2.51
C PHE A 177 -0.09 14.47 1.29
N TYR A 178 -0.78 15.60 1.44
CA TYR A 178 -1.44 16.28 0.32
C TYR A 178 -0.48 17.21 -0.41
N ILE A 179 -0.46 17.14 -1.74
CA ILE A 179 0.33 17.99 -2.64
C ILE A 179 -0.61 18.99 -3.33
N PRO A 180 -0.67 20.27 -2.90
CA PRO A 180 -1.56 21.27 -3.48
C PRO A 180 -0.97 21.91 -4.75
N TYR A 181 -0.72 21.11 -5.80
CA TYR A 181 -0.31 21.59 -7.13
C TYR A 181 -1.53 21.65 -8.05
N TYR A 182 -1.83 22.83 -8.61
CA TYR A 182 -2.97 23.04 -9.52
C TYR A 182 -2.60 22.68 -10.96
N ALA A 183 -2.26 21.41 -11.19
CA ALA A 183 -1.74 20.90 -12.45
C ALA A 183 -2.68 21.13 -13.65
N GLY A 184 -3.99 21.07 -13.42
CA GLY A 184 -5.03 21.28 -14.43
C GLY A 184 -5.19 22.74 -14.83
N LEU A 185 -5.08 23.67 -13.88
CA LEU A 185 -5.02 25.11 -14.15
C LEU A 185 -3.67 25.50 -14.79
N ASP A 186 -2.56 24.92 -14.34
CA ASP A 186 -1.23 25.09 -14.93
C ASP A 186 -1.20 24.65 -16.41
N PHE A 187 -1.68 23.44 -16.68
CA PHE A 187 -1.82 22.92 -18.04
C PHE A 187 -2.59 23.90 -18.93
N ARG A 188 -3.63 24.54 -18.39
CA ARG A 188 -4.50 25.45 -19.14
C ARG A 188 -3.86 26.81 -19.46
N ARG A 189 -3.11 27.44 -18.54
CA ARG A 189 -2.30 28.65 -18.88
C ARG A 189 -1.27 28.33 -19.98
N ASN A 190 -0.72 27.12 -19.96
CA ASN A 190 0.34 26.71 -20.89
C ASN A 190 -0.18 26.06 -22.19
N LEU A 191 -1.50 25.91 -22.40
CA LEU A 191 -2.10 25.37 -23.63
C LEU A 191 -1.72 26.13 -24.91
N ARG A 192 -1.45 27.43 -24.81
CA ARG A 192 -1.08 28.28 -25.96
C ARG A 192 0.40 28.13 -26.34
N ARG A 193 1.24 27.61 -25.45
CA ARG A 193 2.69 27.49 -25.67
C ARG A 193 2.98 26.26 -26.52
N ARG A 194 3.54 26.47 -27.72
CA ARG A 194 3.99 25.38 -28.60
C ARG A 194 5.18 24.61 -28.00
N ASN A 195 5.93 25.23 -27.09
CA ASN A 195 7.05 24.59 -26.42
C ASN A 195 6.59 23.54 -25.42
N VAL A 196 6.92 22.28 -25.70
CA VAL A 196 6.60 21.14 -24.85
C VAL A 196 7.42 21.15 -23.56
N ALA A 197 8.66 21.62 -23.60
CA ALA A 197 9.53 21.67 -22.41
C ALA A 197 8.90 22.56 -21.31
N GLU A 198 8.35 23.71 -21.69
CA GLU A 198 7.65 24.62 -20.76
C GLU A 198 6.36 24.01 -20.20
N ARG A 199 5.61 23.24 -21.00
CA ARG A 199 4.40 22.52 -20.56
C ARG A 199 4.71 21.40 -19.56
N ASP A 200 5.89 20.80 -19.62
CA ASP A 200 6.34 19.74 -18.73
C ASP A 200 7.12 20.24 -17.49
N ALA A 201 7.70 21.45 -17.57
CA ALA A 201 8.66 21.97 -16.60
C ALA A 201 8.14 21.96 -15.14
N ALA A 202 6.94 22.51 -14.91
CA ALA A 202 6.36 22.60 -13.58
C ALA A 202 6.17 21.22 -12.91
N GLY A 203 5.81 20.19 -13.68
CA GLY A 203 5.68 18.83 -13.15
C GLY A 203 7.03 18.27 -12.66
N LYS A 204 8.10 18.47 -13.44
CA LYS A 204 9.46 18.03 -13.09
C LYS A 204 10.00 18.79 -11.87
N GLU A 205 9.89 20.12 -11.88
CA GLU A 205 10.34 21.00 -10.80
C GLU A 205 9.62 20.71 -9.47
N MET A 206 8.32 20.37 -9.52
CA MET A 206 7.57 19.94 -8.34
C MET A 206 8.17 18.66 -7.74
N PHE A 207 8.48 17.64 -8.55
CA PHE A 207 9.10 16.41 -8.04
C PHE A 207 10.53 16.60 -7.56
N GLU A 208 11.32 17.48 -8.20
CA GLU A 208 12.62 17.88 -7.69
C GLU A 208 12.55 18.58 -6.33
N TRP A 209 11.50 19.37 -6.08
CA TRP A 209 11.23 19.96 -4.78
C TRP A 209 10.75 18.92 -3.76
N LEU A 210 9.84 18.02 -4.14
CA LEU A 210 9.29 16.96 -3.27
C LEU A 210 10.38 15.99 -2.80
N LYS A 211 11.27 15.54 -3.69
CA LYS A 211 12.39 14.64 -3.37
C LYS A 211 13.35 15.20 -2.30
N LYS A 212 13.39 16.52 -2.12
CA LYS A 212 14.21 17.21 -1.09
C LYS A 212 13.54 17.19 0.30
N GLN A 213 12.23 16.97 0.38
CA GLN A 213 11.48 17.01 1.63
C GLN A 213 11.71 15.73 2.46
N PRO A 214 11.82 15.81 3.81
CA PRO A 214 11.99 14.63 4.65
C PRO A 214 10.78 13.68 4.58
N GLN A 215 9.57 14.22 4.41
CA GLN A 215 8.33 13.44 4.28
C GLN A 215 8.36 12.48 3.08
N TRP A 216 9.01 12.88 1.98
CA TRP A 216 9.11 12.03 0.78
C TRP A 216 9.92 10.75 1.02
N LYS A 217 10.95 10.82 1.88
CA LYS A 217 11.92 9.73 2.07
C LYS A 217 11.31 8.49 2.72
N GLY A 218 10.28 8.64 3.55
CA GLY A 218 9.70 7.55 4.36
C GLY A 218 9.07 6.43 3.52
N MET A 219 8.22 6.77 2.55
CA MET A 219 7.54 5.79 1.67
C MET A 219 7.79 6.06 0.17
N SER A 220 8.76 6.91 -0.18
CA SER A 220 9.09 7.32 -1.56
C SER A 220 7.88 7.84 -2.33
N GLY A 221 7.02 8.63 -1.67
CA GLY A 221 5.81 9.21 -2.26
C GLY A 221 4.56 8.31 -2.23
N LYS A 222 4.60 7.07 -1.74
CA LYS A 222 3.43 6.16 -1.70
C LYS A 222 2.34 6.54 -0.69
N ASP A 223 2.68 7.43 0.23
CA ASP A 223 1.83 8.11 1.20
C ASP A 223 1.43 9.53 0.75
N HIS A 224 1.81 9.93 -0.47
CA HIS A 224 1.47 11.23 -1.03
C HIS A 224 0.32 11.12 -2.02
N PHE A 225 -0.53 12.15 -2.06
CA PHE A 225 -1.61 12.25 -3.02
C PHE A 225 -1.78 13.67 -3.56
N LEU A 226 -2.31 13.74 -4.79
CA LEU A 226 -2.49 14.97 -5.56
C LEU A 226 -3.86 14.95 -6.24
N VAL A 227 -4.52 16.09 -6.31
CA VAL A 227 -5.82 16.24 -6.98
C VAL A 227 -5.63 16.99 -8.30
N THR A 228 -6.18 16.49 -9.40
CA THR A 228 -6.11 17.14 -10.72
C THR A 228 -7.49 17.55 -11.23
N GLY A 229 -7.65 18.82 -11.61
CA GLY A 229 -8.88 19.41 -12.15
C GLY A 229 -9.09 19.18 -13.64
N ARG A 230 -8.40 18.20 -14.21
CA ARG A 230 -8.39 17.81 -15.63
C ARG A 230 -8.29 16.29 -15.73
N ILE A 231 -8.67 15.75 -16.89
CA ILE A 231 -8.70 14.30 -17.13
C ILE A 231 -7.28 13.71 -17.17
N SER A 232 -7.09 12.46 -16.76
CA SER A 232 -5.81 11.75 -16.79
C SER A 232 -5.08 11.83 -18.15
N ARG A 233 -5.84 11.79 -19.25
CA ARG A 233 -5.32 11.94 -20.62
C ARG A 233 -4.54 13.24 -20.84
N ASP A 234 -4.86 14.33 -20.13
CA ASP A 234 -4.16 15.61 -20.22
C ASP A 234 -2.77 15.60 -19.55
N PHE A 235 -2.44 14.55 -18.80
CA PHE A 235 -1.18 14.40 -18.07
C PHE A 235 -0.37 13.18 -18.51
N ARG A 236 -0.85 12.47 -19.55
CA ARG A 236 -0.31 11.20 -20.04
C ARG A 236 0.28 11.28 -21.46
N ARG A 237 0.79 12.44 -21.85
CA ARG A 237 1.48 12.58 -23.15
C ARG A 237 2.76 11.74 -23.14
N ASN A 238 2.99 10.96 -24.19
CA ASN A 238 4.27 10.30 -24.40
C ASN A 238 5.37 11.37 -24.55
N PRO A 239 6.43 11.39 -23.71
CA PRO A 239 7.52 12.35 -23.82
C PRO A 239 8.19 12.36 -25.20
N ASP A 240 8.27 11.21 -25.89
CA ASP A 240 8.95 11.07 -27.18
C ASP A 240 8.16 11.72 -28.34
N ASN A 241 6.89 12.05 -28.12
CA ASN A 241 6.04 12.68 -29.14
C ASN A 241 5.60 14.09 -28.71
N ASN A 242 6.40 15.06 -29.14
CA ASN A 242 6.20 16.49 -28.87
C ASN A 242 5.02 17.12 -29.64
N SER A 243 4.44 16.43 -30.63
CA SER A 243 3.25 16.91 -31.35
C SER A 243 1.93 16.71 -30.57
N LEU A 244 1.95 15.88 -29.52
CA LEU A 244 0.74 15.44 -28.82
C LEU A 244 0.20 16.44 -27.78
N TRP A 245 -1.07 16.26 -27.48
CA TRP A 245 -1.79 16.94 -26.41
C TRP A 245 -1.36 16.45 -25.02
N GLY A 246 -1.49 17.30 -24.00
CA GLY A 246 -1.19 16.98 -22.59
C GLY A 246 0.25 17.24 -22.12
N THR A 247 0.48 17.20 -20.81
CA THR A 247 1.83 17.17 -20.20
C THR A 247 2.27 15.71 -20.02
N ASN A 248 3.52 15.49 -19.58
CA ASN A 248 4.00 14.17 -19.16
C ASN A 248 3.87 13.90 -17.64
N LEU A 249 3.15 14.74 -16.87
CA LEU A 249 3.14 14.68 -15.40
C LEU A 249 2.87 13.27 -14.83
N MET A 250 1.85 12.55 -15.32
CA MET A 250 1.51 11.20 -14.83
C MET A 250 2.38 10.07 -15.43
N ILE A 251 3.31 10.41 -16.33
CA ILE A 251 4.30 9.48 -16.92
C ILE A 251 5.66 9.59 -16.21
N LEU A 252 5.94 10.68 -15.47
CA LEU A 252 7.18 10.83 -14.70
C LEU A 252 7.38 9.64 -13.73
N PRO A 253 8.63 9.16 -13.52
CA PRO A 253 8.89 8.00 -12.66
C PRO A 253 8.39 8.18 -11.22
N GLU A 254 8.55 9.38 -10.66
CA GLU A 254 8.10 9.73 -9.31
C GLU A 254 6.58 9.64 -9.16
N SER A 255 5.83 9.97 -10.21
CA SER A 255 4.37 9.92 -10.25
C SER A 255 3.82 8.51 -10.02
N GLN A 256 4.54 7.45 -10.38
CA GLN A 256 4.06 6.07 -10.20
C GLN A 256 3.86 5.69 -8.71
N ASN A 257 4.45 6.45 -7.78
CA ASN A 257 4.25 6.25 -6.35
C ASN A 257 3.02 7.01 -5.80
N LEU A 258 2.65 8.16 -6.37
CA LEU A 258 1.56 9.01 -5.85
C LEU A 258 0.19 8.40 -6.10
N SER A 259 -0.76 8.66 -5.20
CA SER A 259 -2.19 8.51 -5.52
C SER A 259 -2.73 9.78 -6.18
N PHE A 260 -3.16 9.71 -7.44
CA PHE A 260 -3.82 10.81 -8.15
C PHE A 260 -5.34 10.70 -8.02
N LEU A 261 -5.98 11.77 -7.55
CA LEU A 261 -7.43 11.93 -7.56
C LEU A 261 -7.78 12.84 -8.75
N THR A 262 -8.44 12.29 -9.76
CA THR A 262 -8.68 12.99 -11.04
C THR A 262 -10.16 12.94 -11.41
N ILE A 263 -10.64 13.86 -12.24
CA ILE A 263 -12.03 13.84 -12.71
C ILE A 263 -12.33 12.68 -13.68
N GLU A 264 -11.33 12.17 -14.40
CA GLU A 264 -11.43 10.98 -15.25
C GLU A 264 -10.10 10.21 -15.23
N ARG A 265 -10.12 8.95 -14.78
CA ARG A 265 -8.90 8.12 -14.62
C ARG A 265 -8.57 7.31 -15.87
N SER A 266 -7.29 7.00 -16.07
CA SER A 266 -6.90 5.98 -17.05
C SER A 266 -7.38 4.60 -16.59
N PRO A 267 -8.11 3.82 -17.42
CA PRO A 267 -8.53 2.46 -17.06
C PRO A 267 -7.39 1.50 -16.76
N THR A 268 -6.18 1.77 -17.28
CA THR A 268 -4.98 0.92 -17.09
C THR A 268 -4.10 1.36 -15.91
N SER A 269 -4.45 2.45 -15.22
CA SER A 269 -3.64 2.98 -14.12
C SER A 269 -4.05 2.40 -12.76
N HIS A 270 -3.06 2.03 -11.96
CA HIS A 270 -3.23 1.45 -10.62
C HIS A 270 -3.14 2.49 -9.48
N ASN A 271 -2.75 3.73 -9.80
CA ASN A 271 -2.54 4.81 -8.84
C ASN A 271 -3.39 6.06 -9.14
N GLU A 272 -4.34 5.95 -10.08
CA GLU A 272 -5.34 6.98 -10.36
C GLU A 272 -6.73 6.52 -9.90
N PHE A 273 -7.44 7.41 -9.23
CA PHE A 273 -8.79 7.21 -8.71
C PHE A 273 -9.67 8.35 -9.25
N ALA A 274 -10.83 8.01 -9.81
CA ALA A 274 -11.71 9.03 -10.35
C ALA A 274 -12.63 9.55 -9.25
N ILE A 275 -12.69 10.88 -9.12
CA ILE A 275 -13.59 11.59 -8.19
C ILE A 275 -14.51 12.53 -8.99
N PRO A 276 -15.71 12.89 -8.48
CA PRO A 276 -16.72 13.62 -9.23
C PRO A 276 -16.23 14.92 -9.85
N TYR A 277 -16.66 15.20 -11.09
CA TYR A 277 -16.52 16.54 -11.67
C TYR A 277 -17.32 17.54 -10.82
N PRO A 278 -16.78 18.76 -10.57
CA PRO A 278 -17.59 19.86 -10.06
C PRO A 278 -18.80 20.12 -10.98
N THR A 279 -20.01 19.93 -10.44
CA THR A 279 -21.30 20.11 -11.11
C THR A 279 -21.55 21.57 -11.47
N TYR A 280 -22.64 21.89 -12.18
CA TYR A 280 -23.01 23.29 -12.50
C TYR A 280 -23.08 24.19 -11.28
N PHE A 281 -23.49 23.65 -10.14
CA PHE A 281 -23.49 24.38 -8.89
C PHE A 281 -23.23 23.48 -7.68
N HIS A 282 -22.89 24.13 -6.57
CA HIS A 282 -22.58 23.49 -5.30
C HIS A 282 -23.21 24.21 -4.08
N PRO A 283 -23.59 23.45 -3.04
CA PRO A 283 -24.30 23.95 -1.85
C PRO A 283 -23.36 24.60 -0.82
N THR A 284 -23.93 25.28 0.17
CA THR A 284 -23.22 25.88 1.32
C THR A 284 -23.43 25.17 2.65
N SER A 285 -24.42 24.28 2.72
CA SER A 285 -24.68 23.44 3.90
C SER A 285 -25.34 22.11 3.51
N THR A 286 -25.30 21.15 4.43
CA THR A 286 -26.01 19.87 4.30
C THR A 286 -27.53 20.01 4.32
N VAL A 287 -28.05 21.05 4.98
CA VAL A 287 -29.48 21.38 4.99
C VAL A 287 -29.99 21.72 3.59
N GLU A 288 -29.20 22.46 2.81
CA GLU A 288 -29.53 22.79 1.42
C GLU A 288 -29.51 21.56 0.50
N ILE A 289 -28.65 20.57 0.80
CA ILE A 289 -28.64 19.29 0.08
C ILE A 289 -29.95 18.53 0.34
N ARG A 290 -30.43 18.49 1.58
CA ARG A 290 -31.73 17.85 1.92
C ARG A 290 -32.88 18.53 1.19
N GLN A 291 -33.00 19.86 1.32
CA GLN A 291 -34.02 20.66 0.63
C GLN A 291 -33.99 20.44 -0.90
N TRP A 292 -32.81 20.26 -1.46
CA TRP A 292 -32.62 19.95 -2.87
C TRP A 292 -33.05 18.52 -3.25
N GLN A 293 -32.72 17.52 -2.42
CA GLN A 293 -33.22 16.16 -2.58
C GLN A 293 -34.75 16.10 -2.49
N ASP A 294 -35.36 16.81 -1.53
CA ASP A 294 -36.81 16.90 -1.36
C ASP A 294 -37.49 17.57 -2.56
N LYS A 295 -36.96 18.73 -3.02
CA LYS A 295 -37.39 19.39 -4.27
C LYS A 295 -37.42 18.40 -5.41
N ILE A 296 -36.31 17.69 -5.64
CA ILE A 296 -36.15 16.77 -6.78
C ILE A 296 -36.99 15.51 -6.64
N LYS A 297 -37.25 15.03 -5.41
CA LYS A 297 -38.17 13.91 -5.18
C LYS A 297 -39.59 14.29 -5.62
N LEU A 298 -40.01 15.52 -5.34
CA LEU A 298 -41.34 16.04 -5.70
C LEU A 298 -41.47 16.53 -7.16
N THR A 299 -40.37 16.76 -7.89
CA THR A 299 -40.44 17.22 -9.29
C THR A 299 -41.18 16.22 -10.21
N ASN A 300 -42.23 16.68 -10.88
CA ASN A 300 -42.89 15.90 -11.93
C ASN A 300 -42.04 15.85 -13.22
N ARG A 301 -41.95 14.67 -13.86
CA ARG A 301 -41.12 14.42 -15.05
C ARG A 301 -42.01 14.02 -16.22
N THR A 302 -42.14 14.93 -17.19
CA THR A 302 -43.03 14.77 -18.35
C THR A 302 -42.29 14.31 -19.62
N ILE A 303 -40.95 14.30 -19.59
CA ILE A 303 -40.10 13.87 -20.70
C ILE A 303 -39.55 12.49 -20.35
N LEU A 304 -39.74 11.49 -21.22
CA LEU A 304 -39.20 10.14 -20.97
C LEU A 304 -37.66 10.17 -20.95
N PHE A 305 -37.04 10.77 -21.97
CA PHE A 305 -35.58 10.86 -22.00
C PHE A 305 -35.07 12.15 -22.63
N SER A 306 -33.84 12.54 -22.32
CA SER A 306 -33.22 13.70 -22.93
C SER A 306 -31.74 13.52 -23.22
N PHE A 307 -31.26 14.32 -24.15
CA PHE A 307 -29.84 14.41 -24.46
C PHE A 307 -29.42 15.87 -24.62
N ALA A 308 -28.52 16.31 -23.75
CA ALA A 308 -27.76 17.55 -23.95
C ALA A 308 -26.42 17.22 -24.61
N GLY A 309 -26.19 17.71 -25.82
CA GLY A 309 -24.90 17.53 -26.49
C GLY A 309 -24.78 18.18 -27.87
N ALA A 310 -23.53 18.51 -28.24
CA ALA A 310 -23.19 18.84 -29.62
C ALA A 310 -22.80 17.58 -30.42
N GLN A 311 -22.95 17.66 -31.74
CA GLN A 311 -22.39 16.71 -32.70
C GLN A 311 -20.85 16.61 -32.57
N ARG A 312 -20.26 15.46 -32.91
CA ARG A 312 -18.81 15.26 -32.94
C ARG A 312 -18.37 14.59 -34.25
N PRO A 313 -17.09 14.72 -34.66
CA PRO A 313 -16.60 14.05 -35.86
C PRO A 313 -16.74 12.53 -35.76
N SER A 314 -17.52 11.93 -36.66
CA SER A 314 -17.79 10.49 -36.76
C SER A 314 -16.58 9.62 -37.13
N ARG A 315 -15.35 10.16 -37.03
CA ARG A 315 -14.08 9.46 -37.25
C ARG A 315 -13.64 8.59 -36.06
N SER A 316 -14.31 8.71 -34.91
CA SER A 316 -14.06 7.92 -33.70
C SER A 316 -15.31 7.14 -33.31
N GLN A 317 -15.13 6.00 -32.63
CA GLN A 317 -16.26 5.19 -32.12
C GLN A 317 -17.14 6.01 -31.16
N ASN A 318 -16.56 6.81 -30.27
CA ASN A 318 -17.30 7.73 -29.41
C ASN A 318 -18.13 8.74 -30.22
N GLY A 319 -17.55 9.29 -31.30
CA GLY A 319 -18.25 10.18 -32.23
C GLY A 319 -19.44 9.49 -32.90
N LEU A 320 -19.28 8.25 -33.37
CA LEU A 320 -20.35 7.46 -33.97
C LEU A 320 -21.50 7.18 -32.99
N VAL A 321 -21.19 6.72 -31.77
CA VAL A 321 -22.20 6.51 -30.71
C VAL A 321 -22.98 7.80 -30.44
N ARG A 322 -22.29 8.93 -30.37
CA ARG A 322 -22.91 10.24 -30.13
C ARG A 322 -23.81 10.69 -31.28
N SER A 323 -23.42 10.45 -32.53
CA SER A 323 -24.26 10.68 -33.72
C SER A 323 -25.55 9.87 -33.66
N GLN A 324 -25.44 8.57 -33.34
CA GLN A 324 -26.61 7.68 -33.25
C GLN A 324 -27.57 8.11 -32.12
N VAL A 325 -27.03 8.50 -30.95
CA VAL A 325 -27.84 9.04 -29.85
C VAL A 325 -28.59 10.32 -30.27
N ILE A 326 -27.96 11.22 -31.03
CA ILE A 326 -28.62 12.43 -31.56
C ILE A 326 -29.71 12.06 -32.56
N GLU A 327 -29.44 11.15 -33.50
CA GLU A 327 -30.40 10.74 -34.53
C GLU A 327 -31.64 10.06 -33.94
N GLN A 328 -31.44 9.11 -33.02
CA GLN A 328 -32.56 8.42 -32.36
C GLN A 328 -33.37 9.39 -31.50
N CYS A 329 -32.73 10.28 -30.73
CA CYS A 329 -33.46 11.29 -29.95
C CYS A 329 -34.27 12.26 -30.84
N LYS A 330 -33.72 12.68 -32.00
CA LYS A 330 -34.45 13.52 -32.96
C LYS A 330 -35.61 12.77 -33.64
N SER A 331 -35.46 11.47 -33.87
CA SER A 331 -36.51 10.60 -34.42
C SER A 331 -37.65 10.39 -33.41
N SER A 332 -37.32 10.17 -32.14
CA SER A 332 -38.24 10.01 -31.01
C SER A 332 -38.72 11.35 -30.42
N SER A 333 -38.97 12.38 -31.23
CA SER A 333 -39.20 13.78 -30.78
C SER A 333 -40.41 13.99 -29.84
N LYS A 334 -41.34 13.03 -29.78
CA LYS A 334 -42.47 13.02 -28.85
C LYS A 334 -42.07 12.69 -27.41
N THR A 335 -41.04 11.85 -27.23
CA THR A 335 -40.63 11.28 -25.93
C THR A 335 -39.21 11.69 -25.53
N CYS A 336 -38.35 11.99 -26.51
CA CYS A 336 -37.03 12.56 -26.30
C CYS A 336 -37.02 14.10 -26.38
N ARG A 337 -36.18 14.73 -25.57
CA ARG A 337 -35.82 16.16 -25.72
C ARG A 337 -34.32 16.33 -25.98
N PHE A 338 -33.99 16.83 -27.16
CA PHE A 338 -32.62 17.19 -27.53
C PHE A 338 -32.34 18.66 -27.20
N LEU A 339 -31.23 18.92 -26.51
CA LEU A 339 -30.67 20.26 -26.27
C LEU A 339 -29.30 20.33 -26.94
N ASP A 340 -29.21 21.14 -28.00
CA ASP A 340 -27.99 21.28 -28.77
C ASP A 340 -26.96 22.12 -28.01
N CYS A 341 -25.77 21.55 -27.78
CA CYS A 341 -24.66 22.22 -27.11
C CYS A 341 -23.61 22.78 -28.09
N ASP A 342 -23.89 22.88 -29.39
CA ASP A 342 -22.96 23.55 -30.30
C ASP A 342 -22.74 25.01 -29.84
N VAL A 343 -21.53 25.53 -30.07
CA VAL A 343 -21.11 26.88 -29.67
C VAL A 343 -22.01 27.95 -30.28
N LYS A 344 -22.63 27.66 -31.43
CA LYS A 344 -23.63 28.53 -32.08
C LYS A 344 -25.00 28.52 -31.40
N ALA A 345 -25.36 27.46 -30.68
CA ALA A 345 -26.69 27.23 -30.13
C ALA A 345 -26.85 27.68 -28.66
N ASN A 346 -25.76 27.98 -27.96
CA ASN A 346 -25.70 28.47 -26.57
C ASN A 346 -26.33 27.59 -25.47
N GLY A 347 -27.05 26.52 -25.79
CA GLY A 347 -28.01 25.86 -24.88
C GLY A 347 -27.44 25.21 -23.60
N CYS A 348 -26.15 24.90 -23.55
CA CYS A 348 -25.55 24.11 -22.45
C CYS A 348 -24.48 24.84 -21.64
N ASP A 349 -24.12 26.07 -22.00
CA ASP A 349 -23.25 26.89 -21.14
C ASP A 349 -24.05 27.58 -20.02
N ASP A 350 -25.36 27.72 -20.21
CA ASP A 350 -26.31 28.14 -19.18
C ASP A 350 -26.64 26.95 -18.22
N PRO A 351 -26.35 27.07 -16.91
CA PRO A 351 -26.76 26.09 -15.91
C PRO A 351 -28.27 25.82 -15.91
N MET A 352 -29.08 26.86 -16.11
CA MET A 352 -30.52 26.83 -15.86
C MET A 352 -31.26 26.04 -16.94
N SER A 353 -30.91 26.24 -18.21
CA SER A 353 -31.45 25.50 -19.35
C SER A 353 -31.15 24.00 -19.25
N LEU A 354 -29.93 23.62 -18.86
CA LEU A 354 -29.56 22.22 -18.68
C LEU A 354 -30.29 21.58 -17.49
N MET A 355 -30.31 22.25 -16.35
CA MET A 355 -30.99 21.73 -15.16
C MET A 355 -32.51 21.62 -15.37
N LYS A 356 -33.15 22.59 -16.03
CA LYS A 356 -34.56 22.51 -16.43
C LYS A 356 -34.86 21.30 -17.32
N LEU A 357 -33.96 20.97 -18.25
CA LEU A 357 -34.08 19.77 -19.09
C LEU A 357 -33.98 18.48 -18.25
N PHE A 358 -32.95 18.36 -17.42
CA PHE A 358 -32.70 17.14 -16.66
C PHE A 358 -33.71 16.95 -15.50
N GLU A 359 -34.16 18.02 -14.85
CA GLU A 359 -35.20 17.95 -13.82
C GLU A 359 -36.55 17.47 -14.37
N SER A 360 -36.84 17.74 -15.65
CA SER A 360 -38.09 17.31 -16.32
C SER A 360 -38.00 15.97 -17.05
N SER A 361 -36.82 15.35 -17.11
CA SER A 361 -36.55 14.09 -17.83
C SER A 361 -36.43 12.89 -16.90
N VAL A 362 -37.05 11.74 -17.22
CA VAL A 362 -36.85 10.50 -16.44
C VAL A 362 -35.43 9.96 -16.64
N PHE A 363 -35.00 9.81 -17.90
CA PHE A 363 -33.67 9.31 -18.27
C PHE A 363 -32.82 10.37 -18.97
N CYS A 364 -31.52 10.40 -18.68
CA CYS A 364 -30.58 11.35 -19.28
C CYS A 364 -29.45 10.61 -20.00
N LEU A 365 -29.36 10.79 -21.33
CA LEU A 365 -28.40 10.06 -22.15
C LEU A 365 -26.98 10.59 -21.94
N GLN A 366 -26.05 9.70 -21.61
CA GLN A 366 -24.64 9.99 -21.33
C GLN A 366 -23.67 9.25 -22.27
N PRO A 367 -23.75 9.46 -23.60
CA PRO A 367 -22.75 8.92 -24.52
C PRO A 367 -21.39 9.59 -24.30
N PRO A 368 -20.28 8.84 -24.52
CA PRO A 368 -18.93 9.39 -24.57
C PRO A 368 -18.79 10.58 -25.54
N GLY A 369 -17.67 11.29 -25.39
CA GLY A 369 -17.30 12.41 -26.25
C GLY A 369 -15.82 12.32 -26.62
N ASP A 370 -15.09 13.41 -26.43
CA ASP A 370 -13.63 13.43 -26.58
C ASP A 370 -12.91 12.50 -25.58
N SER A 371 -13.60 12.16 -24.49
CA SER A 371 -13.17 11.24 -23.44
C SER A 371 -14.35 10.34 -23.01
N LEU A 372 -14.15 9.44 -22.03
CA LEU A 372 -15.14 8.40 -21.67
C LEU A 372 -16.31 8.95 -20.87
N THR A 373 -16.10 10.00 -20.08
CA THR A 373 -17.09 10.57 -19.16
C THR A 373 -17.16 12.09 -19.30
N ARG A 374 -18.07 12.72 -18.55
CA ARG A 374 -18.30 14.18 -18.60
C ARG A 374 -19.02 14.67 -17.36
N ARG A 375 -18.81 15.96 -17.03
CA ARG A 375 -19.57 16.71 -16.00
C ARG A 375 -21.07 16.41 -16.00
N SER A 376 -21.67 16.39 -17.19
CA SER A 376 -23.11 16.16 -17.41
C SER A 376 -23.66 14.86 -16.84
N VAL A 377 -22.81 13.85 -16.54
CA VAL A 377 -23.19 12.65 -15.78
C VAL A 377 -23.60 13.03 -14.35
N PHE A 378 -22.76 13.80 -13.67
CA PHE A 378 -23.00 14.30 -12.33
C PHE A 378 -24.13 15.32 -12.31
N ASP A 379 -24.24 16.16 -13.34
CA ASP A 379 -25.36 17.08 -13.46
C ASP A 379 -26.71 16.36 -13.65
N SER A 380 -26.75 15.20 -14.34
CA SER A 380 -27.98 14.38 -14.39
C SER A 380 -28.33 13.77 -13.03
N ILE A 381 -27.34 13.28 -12.27
CA ILE A 381 -27.55 12.75 -10.92
C ILE A 381 -28.03 13.88 -9.98
N LEU A 382 -27.38 15.05 -10.04
CA LEU A 382 -27.75 16.25 -9.30
C LEU A 382 -29.18 16.72 -9.62
N ALA A 383 -29.66 16.49 -10.83
CA ALA A 383 -31.02 16.77 -11.27
C ALA A 383 -32.03 15.63 -10.98
N GLY A 384 -31.62 14.52 -10.36
CA GLY A 384 -32.46 13.33 -10.12
C GLY A 384 -32.87 12.57 -11.38
N CYS A 385 -32.15 12.78 -12.49
CA CYS A 385 -32.39 12.14 -13.78
C CYS A 385 -31.53 10.90 -13.90
N ILE A 386 -32.11 9.75 -14.28
CA ILE A 386 -31.41 8.47 -14.31
C ILE A 386 -30.40 8.47 -15.47
N PRO A 387 -29.08 8.39 -15.23
CA PRO A 387 -28.09 8.39 -16.29
C PRO A 387 -28.16 7.11 -17.13
N VAL A 388 -28.09 7.27 -18.46
CA VAL A 388 -28.03 6.17 -19.43
C VAL A 388 -26.65 6.14 -20.06
N PHE A 389 -25.86 5.12 -19.76
CA PHE A 389 -24.48 4.98 -20.21
C PHE A 389 -24.37 4.08 -21.44
N PHE A 390 -23.44 4.44 -22.33
CA PHE A 390 -23.13 3.68 -23.56
C PHE A 390 -21.73 3.07 -23.53
N ASN A 391 -20.98 3.25 -22.44
CA ASN A 391 -19.68 2.65 -22.20
C ASN A 391 -19.48 2.43 -20.69
N GLN A 392 -19.06 1.23 -20.27
CA GLN A 392 -18.79 0.91 -18.85
C GLN A 392 -17.67 1.81 -18.25
N GLY A 393 -16.77 2.31 -19.10
CA GLY A 393 -15.75 3.27 -18.75
C GLY A 393 -16.28 4.69 -18.48
N SER A 394 -17.56 4.97 -18.68
CA SER A 394 -18.14 6.30 -18.37
C SER A 394 -18.40 6.51 -16.88
N ALA A 395 -18.64 5.45 -16.10
CA ALA A 395 -18.93 5.56 -14.66
C ALA A 395 -18.41 4.37 -13.85
N TYR A 396 -18.87 3.15 -14.17
CA TYR A 396 -18.71 1.95 -13.34
C TYR A 396 -17.25 1.61 -13.02
N LYS A 397 -16.36 1.76 -14.01
CA LYS A 397 -14.91 1.50 -13.83
C LYS A 397 -14.12 2.72 -13.34
N GLN A 398 -14.78 3.86 -13.10
CA GLN A 398 -14.15 5.12 -12.72
C GLN A 398 -14.40 5.48 -11.25
N TYR A 399 -15.66 5.74 -10.89
CA TYR A 399 -16.03 6.42 -9.64
C TYR A 399 -16.35 5.44 -8.51
N VAL A 400 -15.52 4.41 -8.36
CA VAL A 400 -15.72 3.25 -7.45
C VAL A 400 -15.80 3.60 -5.95
N TRP A 401 -15.52 4.86 -5.58
CA TRP A 401 -15.71 5.37 -4.22
C TRP A 401 -17.03 6.15 -4.05
N HIS A 402 -17.60 6.68 -5.13
CA HIS A 402 -18.72 7.65 -5.10
C HIS A 402 -20.03 7.08 -5.63
N LEU A 403 -19.97 6.06 -6.49
CA LEU A 403 -21.13 5.40 -7.10
C LEU A 403 -21.27 3.95 -6.59
N PRO A 404 -22.49 3.39 -6.56
CA PRO A 404 -22.73 2.01 -6.15
C PRO A 404 -22.04 1.00 -7.08
N ASN A 405 -21.65 -0.16 -6.54
CA ASN A 405 -21.10 -1.27 -7.33
C ASN A 405 -22.15 -1.98 -8.20
N ASN A 406 -23.45 -1.80 -7.91
CA ASN A 406 -24.54 -2.36 -8.69
C ASN A 406 -25.05 -1.30 -9.68
N ASP A 407 -24.48 -1.31 -10.89
CA ASP A 407 -24.79 -0.37 -11.98
C ASP A 407 -26.30 -0.16 -12.19
N GLY A 408 -27.07 -1.25 -12.10
CA GLY A 408 -28.51 -1.27 -12.35
C GLY A 408 -29.39 -0.69 -11.23
N GLU A 409 -28.82 -0.32 -10.08
CA GLU A 409 -29.55 0.36 -8.99
C GLU A 409 -29.74 1.86 -9.24
N TYR A 410 -28.93 2.49 -10.11
CA TYR A 410 -28.95 3.94 -10.30
C TYR A 410 -28.84 4.38 -11.76
N SER A 411 -28.71 3.45 -12.71
CA SER A 411 -28.44 3.77 -14.11
C SER A 411 -28.90 2.69 -15.08
N VAL A 412 -28.96 3.05 -16.37
CA VAL A 412 -29.23 2.11 -17.47
C VAL A 412 -27.99 2.00 -18.34
N TYR A 413 -27.60 0.79 -18.72
CA TYR A 413 -26.53 0.55 -19.69
C TYR A 413 -27.12 0.09 -21.03
N ILE A 414 -26.81 0.81 -22.12
CA ILE A 414 -27.19 0.44 -23.49
C ILE A 414 -25.91 0.12 -24.28
N PRO A 415 -25.62 -1.15 -24.59
CA PRO A 415 -24.48 -1.55 -25.41
C PRO A 415 -24.47 -0.88 -26.79
N VAL A 416 -23.31 -0.40 -27.25
CA VAL A 416 -23.12 0.23 -28.58
C VAL A 416 -23.61 -0.64 -29.75
N LYS A 417 -23.59 -1.98 -29.60
CA LYS A 417 -24.11 -2.91 -30.62
C LYS A 417 -25.59 -2.65 -30.90
N GLU A 418 -26.39 -2.39 -29.88
CA GLU A 418 -27.85 -2.21 -29.99
C GLU A 418 -28.20 -0.95 -30.78
N LEU A 419 -27.44 0.14 -30.61
CA LEU A 419 -27.58 1.37 -31.41
C LEU A 419 -27.33 1.14 -32.91
N ARG A 420 -26.52 0.14 -33.27
CA ARG A 420 -26.16 -0.17 -34.66
C ARG A 420 -27.13 -1.16 -35.32
N THR A 421 -27.79 -2.02 -34.55
CA THR A 421 -28.62 -3.11 -35.08
C THR A 421 -30.12 -2.93 -34.83
N GLY A 422 -30.54 -2.08 -33.88
CA GLY A 422 -31.93 -1.98 -33.43
C GLY A 422 -32.80 -0.91 -34.10
N GLY A 423 -32.38 -0.32 -35.22
CA GLY A 423 -33.15 0.73 -35.90
C GLY A 423 -33.09 2.10 -35.21
N LYS A 424 -34.00 3.02 -35.61
CA LYS A 424 -33.96 4.44 -35.19
C LYS A 424 -34.68 4.75 -33.87
N SER A 425 -35.44 3.80 -33.33
CA SER A 425 -36.23 3.91 -32.10
C SER A 425 -35.60 3.17 -30.91
N LYS A 426 -34.41 2.58 -31.06
CA LYS A 426 -33.96 1.55 -30.10
C LYS A 426 -33.81 2.02 -28.66
N ILE A 427 -33.30 3.24 -28.45
CA ILE A 427 -33.20 3.84 -27.12
C ILE A 427 -34.59 4.03 -26.51
N GLU A 428 -35.57 4.48 -27.29
CA GLU A 428 -36.95 4.67 -26.83
C GLU A 428 -37.58 3.33 -26.41
N GLU A 429 -37.48 2.29 -27.26
CA GLU A 429 -37.97 0.94 -26.95
C GLU A 429 -37.41 0.39 -25.64
N ILE A 430 -36.09 0.51 -25.44
CA ILE A 430 -35.41 0.01 -24.23
C ILE A 430 -35.89 0.77 -22.99
N LEU A 431 -35.98 2.10 -23.06
CA LEU A 431 -36.34 2.93 -21.90
C LEU A 431 -37.84 2.86 -21.57
N GLN A 432 -38.72 2.66 -22.56
CA GLN A 432 -40.14 2.38 -22.35
C GLN A 432 -40.38 0.99 -21.76
N GLY A 433 -39.53 0.01 -22.09
CA GLY A 433 -39.62 -1.35 -21.57
C GLY A 433 -39.19 -1.53 -20.11
N ILE A 434 -38.73 -0.49 -19.42
CA ILE A 434 -38.33 -0.57 -18.01
C ILE A 434 -39.59 -0.41 -17.13
N PRO A 435 -39.90 -1.38 -16.24
CA PRO A 435 -41.04 -1.27 -15.33
C PRO A 435 -40.98 -0.02 -14.45
N ASN A 436 -42.11 0.67 -14.29
CA ASN A 436 -42.17 1.94 -13.57
C ASN A 436 -41.69 1.86 -12.11
N GLU A 437 -41.91 0.72 -11.44
CA GLU A 437 -41.38 0.43 -10.10
C GLU A 437 -39.84 0.54 -10.08
N LYS A 438 -39.16 -0.12 -11.02
CA LYS A 438 -37.71 -0.04 -11.17
C LYS A 438 -37.23 1.37 -11.53
N VAL A 439 -38.03 2.15 -12.26
CA VAL A 439 -37.73 3.57 -12.54
C VAL A 439 -37.78 4.41 -11.26
N ILE A 440 -38.77 4.16 -10.38
CA ILE A 440 -38.88 4.81 -9.08
C ILE A 440 -37.67 4.45 -8.20
N ASP A 441 -37.34 3.16 -8.07
CA ASP A 441 -36.18 2.68 -7.30
C ASP A 441 -34.87 3.30 -7.78
N MET A 442 -34.63 3.29 -9.10
CA MET A 442 -33.45 3.92 -9.70
C MET A 442 -33.38 5.41 -9.39
N ARG A 443 -34.51 6.12 -9.46
CA ARG A 443 -34.59 7.55 -9.17
C ARG A 443 -34.31 7.84 -7.69
N GLU A 444 -34.86 7.06 -6.76
CA GLU A 444 -34.58 7.24 -5.33
C GLU A 444 -33.09 7.03 -5.03
N ASN A 445 -32.47 6.02 -5.63
CA ASN A 445 -31.02 5.80 -5.54
C ASN A 445 -30.21 6.96 -6.13
N VAL A 446 -30.58 7.48 -7.31
CA VAL A 446 -29.93 8.66 -7.91
C VAL A 446 -30.01 9.87 -7.00
N ILE A 447 -31.17 10.14 -6.38
CA ILE A 447 -31.35 11.25 -5.42
C ILE A 447 -30.48 11.03 -4.17
N ARG A 448 -30.37 9.79 -3.69
CA ARG A 448 -29.53 9.41 -2.55
C ARG A 448 -28.02 9.62 -2.81
N LEU A 449 -27.57 9.61 -4.08
CA LEU A 449 -26.17 9.85 -4.46
C LEU A 449 -25.76 11.32 -4.49
N VAL A 450 -26.71 12.28 -4.44
CA VAL A 450 -26.42 13.71 -4.56
C VAL A 450 -25.33 14.22 -3.59
N PRO A 451 -25.33 13.89 -2.27
CA PRO A 451 -24.26 14.32 -1.36
C PRO A 451 -22.88 13.87 -1.82
N ASN A 452 -22.75 12.60 -2.22
CA ASN A 452 -21.48 11.96 -2.60
C ASN A 452 -20.85 12.53 -3.89
N ILE A 453 -21.58 13.34 -4.66
CA ILE A 453 -21.12 13.94 -5.93
C ILE A 453 -20.97 15.46 -5.91
N VAL A 454 -21.52 16.15 -4.91
CA VAL A 454 -21.32 17.61 -4.73
C VAL A 454 -20.20 17.88 -3.74
N TYR A 455 -19.57 19.05 -3.86
CA TYR A 455 -18.65 19.55 -2.85
C TYR A 455 -19.37 20.65 -2.06
N THR A 456 -19.47 20.55 -0.74
CA THR A 456 -20.12 21.58 0.09
C THR A 456 -19.11 22.68 0.40
N LYS A 457 -19.47 23.94 0.15
CA LYS A 457 -18.63 25.09 0.49
C LYS A 457 -18.52 25.23 2.01
N PRO A 458 -17.32 25.15 2.61
CA PRO A 458 -17.20 25.22 4.07
C PRO A 458 -17.62 26.58 4.64
N ASN A 459 -18.61 26.59 5.53
CA ASN A 459 -19.03 27.78 6.26
C ASN A 459 -18.06 28.09 7.41
N ARG A 460 -17.72 29.37 7.62
CA ARG A 460 -16.83 29.82 8.72
C ARG A 460 -17.57 30.11 10.03
N TYR A 461 -18.87 30.39 9.97
CA TYR A 461 -19.64 30.93 11.09
C TYR A 461 -20.65 29.95 11.69
N LYS A 462 -21.00 28.89 10.96
CA LYS A 462 -21.82 27.77 11.43
C LYS A 462 -21.21 26.47 10.91
N PRO A 463 -20.43 25.72 11.71
CA PRO A 463 -20.13 24.33 11.38
C PRO A 463 -21.44 23.53 11.42
N ASP A 464 -21.76 22.82 10.34
CA ASP A 464 -22.97 21.99 10.28
C ASP A 464 -22.90 20.90 11.35
N ARG A 465 -23.94 20.80 12.19
CA ARG A 465 -24.03 19.79 13.26
C ARG A 465 -24.43 18.40 12.73
N GLU A 466 -24.99 18.34 11.52
CA GLU A 466 -25.28 17.11 10.80
C GLU A 466 -24.46 17.11 9.51
N THR A 467 -23.39 16.30 9.49
CA THR A 467 -22.51 16.16 8.33
C THR A 467 -22.88 14.89 7.56
N PHE A 468 -23.64 15.03 6.47
CA PHE A 468 -23.50 14.07 5.38
C PHE A 468 -22.09 14.20 4.80
N GLU A 469 -21.52 13.07 4.40
CA GLU A 469 -20.25 13.06 3.67
C GLU A 469 -20.48 13.62 2.27
N ASP A 470 -19.67 14.59 1.86
CA ASP A 470 -19.69 15.09 0.49
C ASP A 470 -18.57 14.48 -0.37
N ALA A 471 -18.51 14.85 -1.65
CA ALA A 471 -17.52 14.30 -2.59
C ALA A 471 -16.06 14.52 -2.15
N PHE A 472 -15.75 15.47 -1.27
CA PHE A 472 -14.42 15.60 -0.66
C PHE A 472 -14.21 14.55 0.42
N ASP A 473 -15.17 14.36 1.33
CA ASP A 473 -15.03 13.48 2.50
C ASP A 473 -14.87 12.02 2.05
N VAL A 474 -15.69 11.60 1.08
CA VAL A 474 -15.61 10.29 0.43
C VAL A 474 -14.23 10.08 -0.23
N ALA A 475 -13.74 11.09 -0.97
CA ALA A 475 -12.44 11.03 -1.64
C ALA A 475 -11.25 10.98 -0.64
N VAL A 476 -11.34 11.73 0.46
CA VAL A 476 -10.32 11.73 1.52
C VAL A 476 -10.31 10.40 2.28
N LYS A 477 -11.47 9.83 2.61
CA LYS A 477 -11.55 8.47 3.19
C LYS A 477 -10.98 7.42 2.23
N GLY A 478 -11.32 7.49 0.94
CA GLY A 478 -10.79 6.61 -0.09
C GLY A 478 -9.27 6.63 -0.19
N VAL A 479 -8.66 7.82 -0.24
CA VAL A 479 -7.20 7.94 -0.37
C VAL A 479 -6.44 7.59 0.91
N ILE A 480 -6.97 7.92 2.10
CA ILE A 480 -6.39 7.48 3.39
C ILE A 480 -6.37 5.94 3.45
N LYS A 481 -7.50 5.29 3.15
CA LYS A 481 -7.60 3.83 3.12
C LYS A 481 -6.59 3.22 2.14
N ARG A 482 -6.51 3.77 0.92
CA ARG A 482 -5.57 3.32 -0.13
C ARG A 482 -4.10 3.39 0.31
N ILE A 483 -3.73 4.46 1.00
CA ILE A 483 -2.38 4.70 1.51
C ILE A 483 -2.07 3.74 2.67
N GLU A 484 -3.02 3.51 3.57
CA GLU A 484 -2.88 2.59 4.70
C GLU A 484 -2.76 1.12 4.25
N GLU A 485 -3.52 0.71 3.22
CA GLU A 485 -3.32 -0.59 2.55
C GLU A 485 -1.88 -0.71 2.01
N LYS A 486 -1.39 0.33 1.31
CA LYS A 486 -0.02 0.33 0.77
C LYS A 486 1.04 0.31 1.87
N ARG A 487 0.78 0.93 3.02
CA ARG A 487 1.64 0.90 4.21
C ARG A 487 1.75 -0.52 4.77
N ARG A 488 0.63 -1.22 4.90
CA ARG A 488 0.59 -2.63 5.37
C ARG A 488 1.32 -3.56 4.42
N GLU A 489 1.10 -3.45 3.11
CA GLU A 489 1.85 -4.19 2.08
C GLU A 489 3.37 -4.06 2.26
N ILE A 490 3.86 -2.84 2.51
CA ILE A 490 5.30 -2.55 2.72
C ILE A 490 5.80 -3.13 4.05
N GLN A 491 5.04 -2.96 5.13
CA GLN A 491 5.39 -3.52 6.45
C GLN A 491 5.46 -5.05 6.41
N ASP A 492 4.52 -5.72 5.76
CA ASP A 492 4.48 -7.18 5.67
C ASP A 492 5.57 -7.73 4.74
N PHE A 493 5.91 -7.01 3.67
CA PHE A 493 7.10 -7.29 2.85
C PHE A 493 8.39 -7.19 3.68
N MET A 494 8.55 -6.13 4.51
CA MET A 494 9.70 -5.98 5.40
C MET A 494 9.76 -7.11 6.45
N LYS A 495 8.65 -7.45 7.11
CA LYS A 495 8.57 -8.59 8.04
C LYS A 495 8.98 -9.90 7.37
N LEU A 496 8.43 -10.20 6.20
CA LEU A 496 8.73 -11.43 5.46
C LEU A 496 10.21 -11.51 5.04
N ASN A 497 10.81 -10.39 4.63
CA ASN A 497 12.22 -10.35 4.27
C ASN A 497 13.12 -10.50 5.50
N ASN A 498 12.79 -9.88 6.65
CA ASN A 498 13.51 -10.09 7.90
C ASN A 498 13.47 -11.57 8.34
N VAL A 499 12.31 -12.22 8.22
CA VAL A 499 12.17 -13.67 8.47
C VAL A 499 12.98 -14.51 7.47
N LYS A 500 13.01 -14.14 6.18
CA LYS A 500 13.87 -14.82 5.18
C LYS A 500 15.36 -14.65 5.49
N MET A 501 15.80 -13.45 5.85
CA MET A 501 17.19 -13.13 6.17
C MET A 501 17.64 -13.87 7.44
N LEU A 502 16.80 -13.90 8.48
CA LEU A 502 17.01 -14.71 9.68
C LEU A 502 17.10 -16.22 9.35
N ASN A 503 16.23 -16.73 8.49
CA ASN A 503 16.28 -18.13 8.04
C ASN A 503 17.54 -18.44 7.21
N ILE A 504 18.04 -17.50 6.41
CA ILE A 504 19.32 -17.63 5.69
C ILE A 504 20.48 -17.66 6.69
N LEU A 505 20.49 -16.77 7.69
CA LEU A 505 21.50 -16.76 8.77
C LEU A 505 21.49 -18.04 9.61
N ILE A 506 20.30 -18.59 9.92
CA ILE A 506 20.18 -19.88 10.63
C ILE A 506 20.72 -21.01 9.74
N LYS A 507 20.36 -21.05 8.45
CA LYS A 507 20.86 -22.06 7.50
C LYS A 507 22.36 -21.95 7.26
N SER A 508 22.94 -20.75 7.16
CA SER A 508 24.39 -20.57 7.03
C SER A 508 25.13 -20.97 8.30
N LYS A 509 24.59 -20.67 9.48
CA LYS A 509 25.13 -21.13 10.78
C LYS A 509 25.03 -22.66 10.96
N MET A 510 23.99 -23.31 10.43
CA MET A 510 23.87 -24.77 10.39
C MET A 510 24.71 -25.45 9.28
N LYS A 511 25.05 -24.74 8.20
CA LYS A 511 25.97 -25.24 7.18
C LYS A 511 27.42 -25.10 7.66
N GLY A 512 27.79 -23.94 8.22
CA GLY A 512 29.07 -23.73 8.88
C GLY A 512 29.35 -24.70 10.02
N ARG A 513 28.33 -25.22 10.73
CA ARG A 513 28.50 -26.30 11.72
C ARG A 513 28.86 -27.68 11.15
N ARG A 514 28.74 -27.92 9.84
CA ARG A 514 29.22 -29.14 9.17
C ARG A 514 30.64 -28.98 8.59
N ASP A 515 31.04 -27.76 8.29
CA ASP A 515 32.32 -27.46 7.64
C ASP A 515 33.39 -26.97 8.63
N PHE A 516 33.08 -26.84 9.94
CA PHE A 516 33.97 -26.29 10.99
C PHE A 516 35.09 -27.23 11.48
N CYS A 517 35.61 -28.11 10.61
CA CYS A 517 36.79 -28.95 10.87
C CYS A 517 37.99 -28.60 9.98
N SER A 518 37.91 -27.59 9.10
CA SER A 518 39.06 -27.09 8.33
C SER A 518 39.01 -25.56 8.23
N GLY A 519 40.18 -24.93 8.38
CA GLY A 519 40.27 -23.51 8.73
C GLY A 519 39.78 -22.53 7.66
N PHE A 520 39.08 -21.48 8.10
CA PHE A 520 38.74 -20.30 7.29
C PHE A 520 39.13 -19.03 8.06
N PRO A 521 39.72 -17.98 7.43
CA PRO A 521 40.28 -16.86 8.19
C PRO A 521 39.21 -15.94 8.79
N LEU A 522 39.20 -15.82 10.12
CA LEU A 522 38.30 -14.94 10.91
C LEU A 522 38.27 -13.47 10.45
N ARG A 523 39.31 -13.00 9.74
CA ARG A 523 39.47 -11.62 9.26
C ARG A 523 38.39 -11.20 8.25
N LEU A 524 37.93 -12.12 7.39
CA LEU A 524 36.87 -11.86 6.40
C LEU A 524 35.48 -11.79 7.04
N TYR A 525 35.25 -12.55 8.13
CA TYR A 525 33.98 -12.52 8.86
C TYR A 525 33.77 -11.20 9.60
N GLY A 526 34.85 -10.63 10.16
CA GLY A 526 34.84 -9.28 10.74
C GLY A 526 34.48 -8.20 9.72
N GLN A 527 35.16 -8.18 8.56
CA GLN A 527 34.87 -7.21 7.49
C GLN A 527 33.44 -7.33 6.94
N PHE A 528 32.90 -8.55 6.84
CA PHE A 528 31.51 -8.76 6.42
C PHE A 528 30.49 -8.24 7.46
N LEU A 529 30.79 -8.37 8.76
CA LEU A 529 29.98 -7.83 9.85
C LEU A 529 30.04 -6.31 9.93
N GLU A 530 31.22 -5.70 9.79
CA GLU A 530 31.42 -4.24 9.71
C GLU A 530 30.57 -3.65 8.57
N MET A 531 30.69 -4.19 7.34
CA MET A 531 29.90 -3.78 6.17
C MET A 531 28.38 -3.98 6.38
N LEU A 532 27.97 -5.00 7.14
CA LEU A 532 26.56 -5.23 7.49
C LEU A 532 26.05 -4.20 8.51
N VAL A 533 26.85 -3.89 9.54
CA VAL A 533 26.53 -2.85 10.52
C VAL A 533 26.41 -1.50 9.82
N GLU A 534 27.38 -1.12 8.99
CA GLU A 534 27.37 0.14 8.23
C GLU A 534 26.17 0.26 7.27
N LYS A 535 25.80 -0.82 6.57
CA LYS A 535 24.58 -0.83 5.72
C LYS A 535 23.28 -0.79 6.52
N VAL A 536 23.23 -1.43 7.69
CA VAL A 536 22.05 -1.37 8.59
C VAL A 536 21.92 0.01 9.21
N GLN A 537 23.02 0.66 9.61
CA GLN A 537 23.04 2.02 10.16
C GLN A 537 22.49 3.05 9.18
N ASN A 538 22.85 2.94 7.90
CA ASN A 538 22.38 3.83 6.83
C ASN A 538 20.94 3.55 6.37
N SER A 539 20.30 2.47 6.83
CA SER A 539 18.98 2.02 6.38
C SER A 539 17.85 2.20 7.40
N ILE A 540 18.15 2.62 8.64
CA ILE A 540 17.16 2.67 9.73
C ILE A 540 17.13 4.07 10.37
N VAL A 541 16.15 4.87 9.94
CA VAL A 541 15.59 5.97 10.75
C VAL A 541 14.18 5.58 11.15
N VAL A 542 14.08 4.76 12.19
CA VAL A 542 12.82 4.40 12.85
C VAL A 542 13.05 4.43 14.36
N HIS A 543 12.46 5.43 15.02
CA HIS A 543 12.38 5.47 16.48
C HIS A 543 11.32 4.46 16.95
N ASP A 544 11.73 3.21 17.20
CA ASP A 544 11.16 2.35 18.26
C ASP A 544 11.84 0.98 18.47
N LEU A 545 13.00 0.70 17.85
CA LEU A 545 13.85 -0.38 18.35
C LEU A 545 14.80 0.15 19.43
N ASP A 546 14.71 -0.45 20.62
CA ASP A 546 15.74 -0.33 21.66
C ASP A 546 17.05 -0.99 21.17
N ILE A 547 17.88 -0.19 20.48
CA ILE A 547 19.18 -0.56 19.92
C ILE A 547 20.12 -1.11 21.01
N THR A 548 19.95 -0.67 22.26
CA THR A 548 20.72 -1.13 23.43
C THR A 548 20.55 -2.63 23.64
N ASN A 549 19.32 -3.15 23.51
CA ASN A 549 19.00 -4.57 23.63
C ASN A 549 19.68 -5.43 22.55
N LEU A 550 19.77 -4.90 21.32
CA LEU A 550 20.43 -5.57 20.20
C LEU A 550 21.96 -5.60 20.39
N ARG A 551 22.55 -4.48 20.84
CA ARG A 551 23.97 -4.40 21.22
C ARG A 551 24.32 -5.37 22.34
N SER A 552 23.52 -5.41 23.41
CA SER A 552 23.71 -6.35 24.53
C SER A 552 23.64 -7.81 24.08
N LYS A 553 22.70 -8.16 23.18
CA LYS A 553 22.57 -9.51 22.62
C LYS A 553 23.74 -9.88 21.69
N LEU A 554 24.28 -8.94 20.90
CA LEU A 554 25.48 -9.18 20.10
C LEU A 554 26.71 -9.41 20.98
N ILE A 555 26.92 -8.56 21.99
CA ILE A 555 28.06 -8.68 22.93
C ILE A 555 27.96 -9.99 23.72
N ALA A 556 26.78 -10.39 24.18
CA ALA A 556 26.56 -11.68 24.82
C ALA A 556 26.86 -12.87 23.88
N TYR A 557 26.53 -12.75 22.58
CA TYR A 557 26.86 -13.76 21.57
C TYR A 557 28.38 -13.87 21.31
N MET A 558 29.10 -12.74 21.31
CA MET A 558 30.56 -12.71 21.17
C MET A 558 31.25 -13.28 22.42
N ALA A 559 30.75 -12.97 23.62
CA ALA A 559 31.24 -13.53 24.87
C ALA A 559 31.05 -15.07 24.94
N TRP A 560 29.87 -15.58 24.53
CA TRP A 560 29.63 -17.02 24.42
C TRP A 560 30.54 -17.73 23.41
N GLY A 561 30.89 -17.05 22.31
CA GLY A 561 31.89 -17.55 21.35
C GLY A 561 33.25 -17.77 22.03
N ASN A 562 33.75 -16.75 22.75
CA ASN A 562 35.05 -16.81 23.41
C ASN A 562 35.11 -17.87 24.53
N VAL A 563 34.03 -18.03 25.31
CA VAL A 563 33.96 -19.09 26.35
C VAL A 563 34.05 -20.49 25.74
N TRP A 564 33.39 -20.73 24.59
CA TRP A 564 33.49 -22.02 23.90
C TRP A 564 34.91 -22.29 23.37
N THR A 565 35.59 -21.27 22.85
CA THR A 565 37.00 -21.39 22.39
C THR A 565 37.95 -21.70 23.55
N ILE A 566 37.73 -21.14 24.75
CA ILE A 566 38.53 -21.43 25.94
C ILE A 566 38.31 -22.86 26.43
N VAL A 567 37.06 -23.33 26.43
CA VAL A 567 36.72 -24.72 26.82
C VAL A 567 37.40 -25.74 25.89
N GLU A 568 37.40 -25.50 24.57
CA GLU A 568 38.10 -26.40 23.64
C GLU A 568 39.63 -26.23 23.67
N HIS A 569 40.19 -25.04 23.95
CA HIS A 569 41.63 -24.92 24.17
C HIS A 569 42.10 -25.72 25.40
N LEU A 570 41.34 -25.68 26.51
CA LEU A 570 41.61 -26.50 27.69
C LEU A 570 41.45 -28.01 27.42
N ARG A 571 40.53 -28.38 26.52
CA ARG A 571 40.34 -29.76 26.06
C ARG A 571 41.52 -30.25 25.22
N VAL A 572 41.98 -29.46 24.25
CA VAL A 572 43.12 -29.78 23.38
C VAL A 572 44.43 -29.85 24.18
N SER A 573 44.63 -28.98 25.18
CA SER A 573 45.79 -29.05 26.08
C SER A 573 45.85 -30.31 26.96
N SER A 574 44.76 -31.09 27.07
CA SER A 574 44.73 -32.33 27.84
C SER A 574 45.19 -33.59 27.08
N HIS A 575 45.44 -33.48 25.77
CA HIS A 575 45.72 -34.63 24.89
C HIS A 575 47.17 -34.70 24.36
N ASN A 576 48.09 -33.93 24.95
CA ASN A 576 49.48 -33.84 24.46
C ASN A 576 50.54 -33.91 25.58
N ILE A 577 50.49 -34.95 26.42
CA ILE A 577 51.64 -35.41 27.23
C ILE A 577 51.68 -36.94 27.20
N SER A 578 52.79 -37.52 26.69
CA SER A 578 53.05 -38.96 26.67
C SER A 578 54.32 -39.31 27.46
N LEU A 579 54.10 -39.95 28.62
CA LEU A 579 54.97 -40.92 29.30
C LEU A 579 56.49 -40.70 29.39
N GLN A 580 56.97 -40.41 30.61
CA GLN A 580 58.16 -41.05 31.19
C GLN A 580 58.11 -40.99 32.74
N GLY A 581 58.54 -42.06 33.43
CA GLY A 581 59.00 -41.99 34.84
C GLY A 581 58.00 -42.31 35.97
N GLN A 582 57.98 -43.59 36.38
CA GLN A 582 57.91 -44.14 37.76
C GLN A 582 57.04 -43.55 38.92
N THR A 583 56.55 -44.51 39.72
CA THR A 583 56.22 -44.50 41.18
C THR A 583 54.89 -43.97 41.74
N LYS A 584 54.25 -44.91 42.49
CA LYS A 584 53.18 -44.85 43.51
C LYS A 584 52.92 -43.49 44.22
N SER A 585 51.64 -43.13 44.45
CA SER A 585 50.92 -43.28 45.74
C SER A 585 49.66 -42.39 45.91
N ASN A 586 48.66 -42.92 46.65
CA ASN A 586 47.65 -42.31 47.58
C ASN A 586 46.91 -40.99 47.23
N LEU A 587 45.55 -40.95 47.22
CA LEU A 587 44.61 -40.64 48.35
C LEU A 587 44.54 -39.09 48.64
N CYS A 588 43.43 -38.33 48.69
CA CYS A 588 42.09 -38.39 49.35
C CYS A 588 41.07 -37.53 48.53
N LEU A 589 39.73 -37.70 48.52
CA LEU A 589 38.66 -37.71 49.55
C LEU A 589 38.16 -36.31 50.04
N LEU A 590 36.87 -36.26 50.47
CA LEU A 590 36.01 -35.10 50.87
C LEU A 590 35.39 -34.33 49.67
N ASN A 591 34.07 -34.32 49.38
CA ASN A 591 32.82 -34.85 49.97
C ASN A 591 32.09 -34.00 51.05
N ILE A 592 30.76 -33.84 50.85
CA ILE A 592 29.64 -33.66 51.83
C ILE A 592 29.20 -32.24 52.31
N ASP A 593 28.11 -31.77 51.68
CA ASP A 593 26.72 -31.55 52.21
C ASP A 593 26.17 -30.28 52.92
N HIS A 594 24.82 -30.22 52.78
CA HIS A 594 23.76 -29.45 53.47
C HIS A 594 23.48 -28.01 52.98
N ILE A 595 22.23 -27.50 52.93
CA ILE A 595 21.02 -27.72 53.78
C ILE A 595 19.70 -27.93 52.97
N ASN A 596 18.65 -28.43 53.64
CA ASN A 596 17.38 -28.99 53.15
C ASN A 596 16.19 -28.04 52.86
N ILE A 597 15.35 -28.46 51.89
CA ILE A 597 13.88 -28.68 51.87
C ILE A 597 12.95 -27.88 52.83
N PHE A 598 11.83 -27.37 52.27
CA PHE A 598 10.48 -27.43 52.89
C PHE A 598 9.38 -27.68 51.83
N GLU A 599 8.31 -28.41 52.20
CA GLU A 599 7.16 -28.80 51.35
C GLU A 599 5.99 -27.77 51.38
N ILE A 600 4.96 -27.96 50.52
CA ILE A 600 3.56 -28.30 50.95
C ILE A 600 2.55 -28.42 49.77
N SER A 601 1.91 -29.60 49.72
CA SER A 601 0.54 -29.98 49.31
C SER A 601 -0.12 -29.66 47.94
N PHE A 602 -0.97 -30.62 47.55
CA PHE A 602 -1.86 -30.67 46.39
C PHE A 602 -3.32 -30.33 46.75
N SER A 603 -4.17 -30.14 45.73
CA SER A 603 -5.62 -30.38 45.82
C SER A 603 -6.15 -30.92 44.49
N ASN A 604 -7.16 -31.79 44.55
CA ASN A 604 -7.44 -32.80 43.53
C ASN A 604 -8.96 -32.93 43.29
N GLN A 605 -9.44 -32.99 42.04
CA GLN A 605 -10.81 -33.39 41.74
C GLN A 605 -10.96 -34.08 40.37
N ARG A 606 -12.03 -34.89 40.24
CA ARG A 606 -12.12 -36.07 39.36
C ARG A 606 -13.23 -35.98 38.29
N LEU A 607 -12.92 -36.56 37.12
CA LEU A 607 -13.79 -37.40 36.26
C LEU A 607 -15.14 -36.86 35.71
N LYS A 608 -15.33 -37.01 34.39
CA LYS A 608 -16.30 -38.00 33.82
C LYS A 608 -16.05 -38.30 32.33
N LYS A 609 -16.49 -39.48 31.87
CA LYS A 609 -16.37 -40.01 30.50
C LYS A 609 -17.69 -39.88 29.73
N ASN A 610 -17.65 -39.87 28.39
CA ASN A 610 -18.45 -40.74 27.49
C ASN A 610 -18.10 -40.51 25.99
N LYS A 611 -18.60 -41.28 25.02
CA LYS A 611 -18.24 -42.67 24.61
C LYS A 611 -18.85 -42.95 23.20
N LYS A 612 -18.23 -43.82 22.37
CA LYS A 612 -18.77 -44.41 21.10
C LYS A 612 -18.92 -43.40 19.92
N THR A 613 -18.89 -43.71 18.61
CA THR A 613 -18.66 -44.90 17.71
C THR A 613 -18.44 -44.36 16.27
N ALA A 614 -17.95 -45.05 15.22
CA ALA A 614 -17.40 -46.41 14.98
C ALA A 614 -16.40 -46.41 13.77
N ASP A 615 -16.16 -47.58 13.16
CA ASP A 615 -15.36 -47.92 11.95
C ASP A 615 -16.34 -48.33 10.79
N PRO A 616 -15.98 -48.90 9.60
CA PRO A 616 -14.67 -49.28 9.03
C PRO A 616 -14.43 -49.04 7.50
N SER A 617 -13.17 -49.15 7.04
CA SER A 617 -12.74 -50.06 5.93
C SER A 617 -11.27 -49.87 5.46
N MET A 618 -10.47 -50.94 5.61
CA MET A 618 -9.64 -51.63 4.57
C MET A 618 -9.00 -50.85 3.38
N SER A 619 -7.78 -51.17 2.90
CA SER A 619 -6.82 -52.24 3.28
C SER A 619 -5.42 -52.07 2.64
N HIS A 620 -4.45 -52.87 3.12
CA HIS A 620 -3.17 -53.29 2.49
C HIS A 620 -2.17 -52.19 2.00
N THR A 621 -0.88 -52.23 2.35
CA THR A 621 0.03 -53.39 2.17
C THR A 621 1.23 -53.44 3.14
N LEU A 622 1.85 -54.63 3.20
CA LEU A 622 3.26 -54.94 3.57
C LEU A 622 3.72 -54.86 5.04
N LYS A 623 3.50 -55.99 5.73
CA LYS A 623 4.48 -56.56 6.68
C LYS A 623 5.76 -56.96 5.93
N TRP A 624 6.94 -56.73 6.52
CA TRP A 624 8.06 -57.67 6.39
C TRP A 624 8.80 -57.81 7.73
N TRP A 625 8.47 -58.93 8.38
CA TRP A 625 9.20 -59.76 9.34
C TRP A 625 9.99 -59.25 10.55
N TRP A 626 9.88 -60.07 11.59
CA TRP A 626 10.49 -60.04 12.92
C TRP A 626 11.59 -61.12 12.97
N GLY A 627 12.50 -61.03 13.95
CA GLY A 627 13.44 -62.10 14.32
C GLY A 627 14.91 -61.66 14.30
N SER A 628 15.75 -61.98 15.30
CA SER A 628 15.49 -62.68 16.55
C SER A 628 16.43 -62.20 17.66
N LEU A 629 15.97 -62.32 18.91
CA LEU A 629 16.73 -62.03 20.11
C LEU A 629 17.55 -63.27 20.51
N HIS A 630 18.82 -63.10 20.92
CA HIS A 630 19.56 -64.08 21.72
C HIS A 630 20.37 -63.37 22.81
N VAL A 631 20.38 -63.96 24.01
CA VAL A 631 20.89 -63.35 25.24
C VAL A 631 22.09 -64.14 25.76
N GLY A 632 23.20 -63.45 26.04
CA GLY A 632 24.39 -64.01 26.71
C GLY A 632 24.85 -63.11 27.86
N LYS A 633 24.98 -63.67 29.07
CA LYS A 633 25.30 -62.92 30.31
C LYS A 633 26.81 -62.74 30.51
N LYS A 634 27.25 -61.52 30.86
CA LYS A 634 27.96 -61.20 32.12
C LYS A 634 28.18 -59.68 32.21
N GLY A 635 28.06 -59.11 33.41
CA GLY A 635 27.88 -57.66 33.57
C GLY A 635 28.99 -56.94 34.31
N ARG A 636 28.89 -55.61 34.32
CA ARG A 636 29.33 -54.74 35.42
C ARG A 636 28.46 -53.48 35.41
N SER A 637 28.10 -53.00 36.60
CA SER A 637 27.19 -51.85 36.82
C SER A 637 27.78 -50.55 36.28
N ASN A 638 26.94 -49.65 35.73
CA ASN A 638 27.26 -48.22 35.70
C ASN A 638 26.04 -47.29 35.59
N MET A 639 26.17 -46.12 36.22
CA MET A 639 25.19 -45.04 36.41
C MET A 639 24.79 -44.32 35.10
N SER A 640 24.14 -45.02 34.18
CA SER A 640 23.67 -44.45 32.89
C SER A 640 22.20 -44.78 32.58
N GLN A 641 21.67 -45.91 33.08
CA GLN A 641 20.28 -46.31 32.82
C GLN A 641 19.21 -45.49 33.55
N VAL A 642 19.57 -44.72 34.58
CA VAL A 642 18.61 -43.86 35.32
C VAL A 642 18.28 -42.58 34.54
N TYR A 643 19.30 -41.92 33.99
CA TYR A 643 19.11 -40.71 33.18
C TYR A 643 18.34 -40.97 31.88
N LEU A 644 18.55 -42.13 31.25
CA LEU A 644 17.85 -42.48 30.00
C LEU A 644 16.34 -42.70 30.23
N LYS A 645 15.95 -43.27 31.39
CA LYS A 645 14.53 -43.48 31.73
C LYS A 645 13.80 -42.20 32.14
N LEU A 646 14.48 -41.24 32.76
CA LEU A 646 13.90 -39.92 33.07
C LEU A 646 13.74 -39.05 31.80
N SER A 647 14.68 -39.12 30.86
CA SER A 647 14.59 -38.40 29.58
C SER A 647 13.42 -38.88 28.70
N LEU A 648 13.15 -40.19 28.69
CA LEU A 648 12.02 -40.77 27.95
C LEU A 648 10.65 -40.39 28.54
N LEU A 649 10.55 -40.16 29.85
CA LEU A 649 9.30 -39.71 30.47
C LEU A 649 8.99 -38.24 30.14
N GLY A 650 10.01 -37.38 30.06
CA GLY A 650 9.87 -35.97 29.64
C GLY A 650 9.46 -35.81 28.17
N LEU A 651 9.93 -36.70 27.30
CA LEU A 651 9.58 -36.70 25.86
C LEU A 651 8.15 -37.17 25.56
N LEU A 652 7.53 -37.94 26.46
CA LEU A 652 6.15 -38.43 26.31
C LEU A 652 5.08 -37.39 26.69
N VAL A 653 5.42 -36.40 27.52
CA VAL A 653 4.49 -35.35 27.98
C VAL A 653 4.35 -34.21 26.95
N VAL A 654 5.39 -33.94 26.15
CA VAL A 654 5.36 -32.89 25.10
C VAL A 654 4.55 -33.32 23.86
N ALA A 655 4.21 -34.60 23.74
CA ALA A 655 3.48 -35.16 22.58
C ALA A 655 1.93 -35.08 22.68
N VAL A 656 1.36 -34.53 23.76
CA VAL A 656 -0.09 -34.60 24.04
C VAL A 656 -0.82 -33.24 23.97
N VAL A 657 -0.12 -32.13 23.72
CA VAL A 657 -0.75 -30.78 23.69
C VAL A 657 -0.39 -29.95 22.44
N THR A 658 -0.83 -30.40 21.27
CA THR A 658 -1.33 -29.53 20.19
C THR A 658 -2.39 -30.26 19.36
N PRO A 659 -3.46 -29.59 18.88
CA PRO A 659 -4.42 -30.20 17.97
C PRO A 659 -3.81 -30.50 16.60
N SER A 660 -4.32 -31.54 15.95
CA SER A 660 -3.93 -31.98 14.61
C SER A 660 -4.21 -30.92 13.54
N ALA A 661 -3.16 -30.41 12.90
CA ALA A 661 -3.23 -29.70 11.62
C ALA A 661 -2.37 -30.43 10.57
N ASN A 662 -3.02 -31.29 9.78
CA ASN A 662 -2.37 -31.95 8.64
C ASN A 662 -2.06 -30.92 7.56
N ALA A 663 -0.82 -30.43 7.53
CA ALA A 663 -0.29 -29.62 6.44
C ALA A 663 0.95 -30.32 5.84
N ILE A 664 0.79 -30.88 4.65
CA ILE A 664 1.83 -31.57 3.89
C ILE A 664 2.97 -30.59 3.57
N ARG A 665 4.07 -30.64 4.34
CA ARG A 665 5.30 -29.90 4.03
C ARG A 665 6.06 -30.60 2.88
N LYS A 666 5.68 -30.32 1.64
CA LYS A 666 6.61 -30.50 0.50
C LYS A 666 7.80 -29.55 0.71
N SER A 667 9.02 -30.10 0.77
CA SER A 667 10.24 -29.30 0.89
C SER A 667 10.54 -28.57 -0.42
N VAL A 668 10.50 -27.23 -0.41
CA VAL A 668 10.99 -26.44 -1.56
C VAL A 668 12.52 -26.45 -1.55
N VAL A 669 13.10 -27.18 -2.52
CA VAL A 669 14.53 -27.16 -2.82
C VAL A 669 14.84 -25.87 -3.59
N LEU A 670 15.73 -25.04 -3.07
CA LEU A 670 16.09 -23.77 -3.70
C LEU A 670 16.90 -24.00 -4.99
N GLY A 671 16.39 -23.49 -6.11
CA GLY A 671 16.98 -23.60 -7.45
C GLY A 671 16.20 -24.48 -8.42
N GLY A 672 15.45 -25.47 -7.92
CA GLY A 672 14.59 -26.32 -8.74
C GLY A 672 13.29 -25.65 -9.18
N LYS A 673 12.65 -26.17 -10.23
CA LYS A 673 11.25 -25.86 -10.52
C LYS A 673 10.36 -26.47 -9.43
N SER A 674 9.30 -25.78 -9.06
CA SER A 674 8.31 -26.25 -8.08
C SER A 674 6.89 -26.05 -8.62
N ASP A 675 6.04 -27.06 -8.49
CA ASP A 675 4.66 -26.98 -8.97
C ASP A 675 3.85 -25.96 -8.14
N VAL A 676 3.01 -25.19 -8.81
CA VAL A 676 2.05 -24.29 -8.16
C VAL A 676 0.76 -25.07 -7.91
N PRO A 677 0.29 -25.23 -6.66
CA PRO A 677 -0.97 -25.91 -6.38
C PRO A 677 -2.18 -25.07 -6.82
N ASN A 678 -3.33 -25.72 -7.01
CA ASN A 678 -4.63 -25.09 -7.24
C ASN A 678 -4.67 -24.11 -8.44
N VAL A 679 -3.91 -24.40 -9.50
CA VAL A 679 -3.73 -23.55 -10.69
C VAL A 679 -5.04 -23.00 -11.25
N GLN A 680 -6.08 -23.83 -11.35
CA GLN A 680 -7.38 -23.45 -11.94
C GLN A 680 -8.14 -22.41 -11.11
N THR A 681 -7.98 -22.39 -9.78
CA THR A 681 -8.62 -21.42 -8.88
C THR A 681 -7.68 -20.29 -8.46
N ASN A 682 -6.39 -20.37 -8.80
CA ASN A 682 -5.39 -19.34 -8.48
C ASN A 682 -5.48 -18.18 -9.48
N MET A 683 -6.20 -17.12 -9.10
CA MET A 683 -6.45 -15.95 -9.97
C MET A 683 -5.15 -15.28 -10.46
N GLU A 684 -4.10 -15.18 -9.64
CA GLU A 684 -2.83 -14.57 -10.04
C GLU A 684 -2.16 -15.34 -11.20
N VAL A 685 -2.24 -16.67 -11.15
CA VAL A 685 -1.70 -17.55 -12.21
C VAL A 685 -2.58 -17.49 -13.46
N GLN A 686 -3.91 -17.43 -13.31
CA GLN A 686 -4.83 -17.26 -14.44
C GLN A 686 -4.62 -15.91 -15.15
N GLU A 687 -4.44 -14.81 -14.40
CA GLU A 687 -4.08 -13.50 -14.96
C GLU A 687 -2.71 -13.51 -15.64
N LEU A 688 -1.73 -14.22 -15.08
CA LEU A 688 -0.41 -14.37 -15.70
C LEU A 688 -0.49 -15.15 -17.02
N GLY A 689 -1.34 -16.18 -17.09
CA GLY A 689 -1.63 -16.90 -18.33
C GLY A 689 -2.32 -16.02 -19.38
N ARG A 690 -3.31 -15.21 -18.97
CA ARG A 690 -3.98 -14.25 -19.85
C ARG A 690 -2.99 -13.22 -20.42
N TYR A 691 -2.13 -12.68 -19.57
CA TYR A 691 -1.05 -11.78 -19.97
C TYR A 691 -0.13 -12.42 -21.04
N CYS A 692 0.24 -13.69 -20.89
CA CYS A 692 1.06 -14.39 -21.88
C CYS A 692 0.37 -14.46 -23.27
N VAL A 693 -0.93 -14.76 -23.32
CA VAL A 693 -1.70 -14.80 -24.59
C VAL A 693 -1.83 -13.41 -25.21
N GLU A 694 -2.11 -12.38 -24.40
CA GLU A 694 -2.20 -10.98 -24.85
C GLU A 694 -0.87 -10.48 -25.44
N GLN A 695 0.25 -10.73 -24.77
CA GLN A 695 1.57 -10.33 -25.26
C GLN A 695 1.98 -11.08 -26.54
N PHE A 696 1.66 -12.37 -26.66
CA PHE A 696 1.89 -13.12 -27.90
C PHE A 696 1.10 -12.53 -29.08
N ASN A 697 -0.20 -12.26 -28.89
CA ASN A 697 -1.04 -11.63 -29.90
C ASN A 697 -0.51 -10.24 -30.33
N LEU A 698 0.08 -9.46 -29.42
CA LEU A 698 0.70 -8.15 -29.73
C LEU A 698 2.04 -8.28 -30.47
N HIS A 699 2.84 -9.31 -30.17
CA HIS A 699 4.10 -9.56 -30.85
C HIS A 699 3.88 -10.02 -32.31
N GLU A 700 2.91 -10.90 -32.56
CA GLU A 700 2.52 -11.34 -33.91
C GLU A 700 2.00 -10.19 -34.79
N GLN A 701 1.42 -9.15 -34.19
CA GLN A 701 1.04 -7.91 -34.91
C GLN A 701 2.26 -7.06 -35.31
N SER A 702 3.37 -7.17 -34.58
CA SER A 702 4.57 -6.34 -34.77
C SER A 702 5.62 -7.01 -35.68
N GLY A 703 5.63 -8.34 -35.79
CA GLY A 703 6.60 -9.10 -36.58
C GLY A 703 6.38 -9.09 -38.11
N LYS A 704 5.25 -8.57 -38.60
CA LYS A 704 4.89 -8.55 -40.03
C LYS A 704 5.04 -7.16 -40.65
N GLY A 705 6.28 -6.73 -40.83
CA GLY A 705 6.62 -5.49 -41.52
C GLY A 705 6.60 -5.61 -43.06
N ASN A 706 5.90 -4.68 -43.70
CA ASN A 706 6.14 -4.16 -45.06
C ASN A 706 6.01 -5.10 -46.28
N VAL A 707 4.78 -5.44 -46.69
CA VAL A 707 4.34 -5.32 -48.11
C VAL A 707 2.86 -4.86 -48.17
N ALA A 708 2.59 -3.94 -49.11
CA ALA A 708 1.30 -3.47 -49.65
C ALA A 708 0.28 -2.73 -48.75
N SER A 709 -0.04 -1.52 -49.23
CA SER A 709 -1.28 -0.72 -49.14
C SER A 709 -2.05 -0.61 -47.81
N SER A 710 -2.23 0.65 -47.41
CA SER A 710 -3.32 1.11 -46.54
C SER A 710 -4.71 0.72 -47.06
N ILE A 711 -5.64 0.49 -46.13
CA ILE A 711 -7.06 0.18 -46.37
C ILE A 711 -7.36 -1.25 -46.88
N GLU A 712 -6.67 -2.27 -46.35
CA GLU A 712 -7.30 -3.56 -46.00
C GLU A 712 -6.35 -4.46 -45.19
N ARG A 713 -6.70 -4.72 -43.93
CA ARG A 713 -6.36 -5.94 -43.17
C ARG A 713 -7.02 -5.86 -41.80
N ALA A 714 -8.22 -6.45 -41.71
CA ALA A 714 -8.79 -6.79 -40.42
C ALA A 714 -7.89 -7.82 -39.72
N VAL A 715 -7.95 -7.77 -38.39
CA VAL A 715 -7.52 -8.80 -37.43
C VAL A 715 -7.56 -10.22 -38.05
N LEU A 716 -6.40 -10.76 -38.40
CA LEU A 716 -6.28 -12.20 -38.63
C LEU A 716 -6.19 -12.89 -37.28
N ASN A 717 -7.37 -13.13 -36.71
CA ASN A 717 -7.64 -14.34 -35.92
C ASN A 717 -6.75 -14.48 -34.66
N PRO A 718 -7.03 -13.73 -33.57
CA PRO A 718 -6.23 -13.71 -32.35
C PRO A 718 -6.55 -14.89 -31.44
N LEU A 719 -5.53 -15.38 -30.74
CA LEU A 719 -5.69 -16.44 -29.74
C LEU A 719 -6.49 -15.95 -28.53
N THR A 720 -7.50 -16.70 -28.11
CA THR A 720 -8.32 -16.36 -26.93
C THR A 720 -7.90 -17.20 -25.73
N PHE A 721 -7.58 -16.57 -24.61
CA PHE A 721 -7.23 -17.27 -23.37
C PHE A 721 -8.45 -18.02 -22.79
N SER A 722 -8.34 -19.34 -22.60
CA SER A 722 -9.31 -20.14 -21.84
C SER A 722 -8.90 -20.20 -20.37
N ARG A 723 -7.80 -20.88 -20.06
CA ARG A 723 -7.32 -21.12 -18.68
C ARG A 723 -5.86 -21.57 -18.64
N VAL A 724 -5.21 -21.41 -17.50
CA VAL A 724 -3.97 -22.14 -17.18
C VAL A 724 -4.32 -23.52 -16.62
N VAL A 725 -3.73 -24.56 -17.21
CA VAL A 725 -3.96 -25.98 -16.89
C VAL A 725 -2.95 -26.49 -15.87
N SER A 726 -1.68 -26.12 -16.02
CA SER A 726 -0.64 -26.38 -15.02
C SER A 726 0.38 -25.23 -14.97
N ALA A 727 1.05 -25.09 -13.83
CA ALA A 727 2.04 -24.04 -13.62
C ALA A 727 3.16 -24.53 -12.71
N GLN A 728 4.40 -24.20 -13.06
CA GLN A 728 5.57 -24.36 -12.22
C GLN A 728 6.25 -23.00 -12.03
N GLN A 729 6.82 -22.76 -10.85
CA GLN A 729 7.59 -21.57 -10.53
C GLN A 729 9.04 -21.93 -10.19
N GLN A 730 9.97 -21.05 -10.57
CA GLN A 730 11.38 -21.11 -10.24
C GLN A 730 11.87 -19.72 -9.82
N VAL A 731 12.62 -19.65 -8.72
CA VAL A 731 13.23 -18.39 -8.25
C VAL A 731 14.51 -18.12 -9.05
N VAL A 732 14.58 -16.94 -9.66
CA VAL A 732 15.71 -16.43 -10.45
C VAL A 732 16.00 -14.97 -10.01
N ALA A 733 16.55 -14.11 -10.87
CA ALA A 733 16.47 -12.66 -10.73
C ALA A 733 15.03 -12.14 -10.98
N GLY A 734 14.04 -12.76 -10.34
CA GLY A 734 12.60 -12.69 -10.60
C GLY A 734 11.92 -13.98 -10.12
N LEU A 735 10.62 -14.10 -10.40
CA LEU A 735 9.89 -15.37 -10.39
C LEU A 735 9.68 -15.78 -11.84
N LYS A 736 10.28 -16.90 -12.24
CA LYS A 736 10.12 -17.47 -13.58
C LYS A 736 9.02 -18.52 -13.53
N TYR A 737 7.92 -18.26 -14.22
CA TYR A 737 6.80 -19.18 -14.35
C TYR A 737 6.88 -19.94 -15.66
N TYR A 738 6.58 -21.23 -15.59
CA TYR A 738 6.39 -22.14 -16.70
C TYR A 738 4.91 -22.54 -16.68
N LEU A 739 4.12 -22.05 -17.61
CA LEU A 739 2.67 -22.21 -17.66
C LEU A 739 2.28 -23.09 -18.83
N ARG A 740 1.39 -24.07 -18.61
CA ARG A 740 0.66 -24.73 -19.69
C ARG A 740 -0.73 -24.10 -19.79
N ILE A 741 -1.00 -23.47 -20.92
CA ILE A 741 -2.16 -22.61 -21.14
C ILE A 741 -3.03 -23.26 -22.21
N GLU A 742 -4.32 -23.43 -21.90
CA GLU A 742 -5.34 -23.76 -22.88
C GLU A 742 -5.83 -22.47 -23.54
N VAL A 743 -5.89 -22.50 -24.87
CA VAL A 743 -6.19 -21.36 -25.72
C VAL A 743 -7.23 -21.79 -26.73
N THR A 744 -8.31 -21.03 -26.84
CA THR A 744 -9.30 -21.19 -27.91
C THR A 744 -8.76 -20.51 -29.17
N GLN A 745 -8.60 -21.31 -30.22
CA GLN A 745 -8.23 -20.86 -31.54
C GLN A 745 -9.42 -20.14 -32.21
N PRO A 746 -9.16 -19.33 -33.25
CA PRO A 746 -10.18 -18.57 -33.99
C PRO A 746 -11.18 -19.43 -34.77
N ASP A 747 -10.86 -20.71 -35.00
CA ASP A 747 -11.77 -21.74 -35.55
C ASP A 747 -12.68 -22.40 -34.48
N GLY A 748 -12.58 -21.95 -33.22
CA GLY A 748 -13.32 -22.49 -32.07
C GLY A 748 -12.67 -23.71 -31.41
N THR A 749 -11.57 -24.26 -31.95
CA THR A 749 -10.89 -25.42 -31.37
C THR A 749 -9.94 -25.01 -30.23
N ASN A 750 -9.78 -25.85 -29.21
CA ASN A 750 -8.84 -25.57 -28.13
C ASN A 750 -7.46 -26.20 -28.42
N ARG A 751 -6.38 -25.44 -28.24
CA ARG A 751 -4.99 -25.92 -28.28
C ARG A 751 -4.24 -25.57 -27.00
N MET A 752 -3.24 -26.38 -26.68
CA MET A 752 -2.34 -26.17 -25.54
C MET A 752 -1.07 -25.44 -26.00
N PHE A 753 -0.63 -24.48 -25.19
CA PHE A 753 0.61 -23.74 -25.36
C PHE A 753 1.44 -23.82 -24.08
N ASP A 754 2.74 -24.06 -24.21
CA ASP A 754 3.70 -23.88 -23.12
C ASP A 754 4.26 -22.46 -23.19
N SER A 755 4.23 -21.75 -22.06
CA SER A 755 4.68 -20.38 -21.95
C SER A 755 5.67 -20.20 -20.80
N VAL A 756 6.64 -19.32 -21.00
CA VAL A 756 7.65 -18.95 -20.01
C VAL A 756 7.63 -17.44 -19.82
N VAL A 757 7.39 -17.00 -18.59
CA VAL A 757 7.30 -15.57 -18.24
C VAL A 757 8.09 -15.30 -16.97
N VAL A 758 8.86 -14.22 -16.96
CA VAL A 758 9.57 -13.73 -15.78
C VAL A 758 8.82 -12.54 -15.20
N VAL A 759 8.52 -12.61 -13.91
CA VAL A 759 7.91 -11.54 -13.13
C VAL A 759 8.95 -10.99 -12.17
N GLN A 760 9.15 -9.67 -12.16
CA GLN A 760 10.02 -8.96 -11.22
C GLN A 760 9.16 -7.97 -10.42
N PRO A 761 8.54 -8.41 -9.31
CA PRO A 761 7.57 -7.58 -8.58
C PRO A 761 8.12 -6.23 -8.13
N TRP A 762 9.42 -6.17 -7.77
CA TRP A 762 10.09 -4.94 -7.35
C TRP A 762 10.31 -3.92 -8.48
N LEU A 763 10.26 -4.34 -9.74
CA LEU A 763 10.27 -3.44 -10.92
C LEU A 763 8.89 -3.27 -11.54
N HIS A 764 7.85 -3.93 -11.00
CA HIS A 764 6.53 -4.12 -11.63
C HIS A 764 6.61 -4.68 -13.06
N SER A 765 7.72 -5.33 -13.41
CA SER A 765 7.98 -5.86 -14.75
C SER A 765 7.46 -7.28 -14.88
N LYS A 766 6.82 -7.56 -16.02
CA LYS A 766 6.51 -8.90 -16.52
C LYS A 766 7.14 -8.98 -17.91
N THR A 767 7.84 -10.06 -18.21
CA THR A 767 8.49 -10.26 -19.51
C THR A 767 8.19 -11.66 -20.01
N LEU A 768 7.42 -11.76 -21.09
CA LEU A 768 7.20 -13.01 -21.81
C LEU A 768 8.52 -13.41 -22.49
N LEU A 769 9.06 -14.58 -22.15
CA LEU A 769 10.28 -15.13 -22.74
C LEU A 769 10.01 -16.21 -23.80
N GLY A 770 8.80 -16.78 -23.79
CA GLY A 770 8.40 -17.80 -24.77
C GLY A 770 6.92 -18.13 -24.68
N PHE A 771 6.35 -18.46 -25.83
CA PHE A 771 4.97 -18.92 -25.99
C PHE A 771 4.93 -19.82 -27.22
N THR A 772 4.81 -21.13 -27.02
CA THR A 772 4.97 -22.14 -28.08
C THR A 772 3.86 -23.18 -28.01
N PRO A 773 3.26 -23.60 -29.14
CA PRO A 773 2.26 -24.65 -29.14
C PRO A 773 2.87 -25.96 -28.62
N VAL A 774 2.11 -26.69 -27.79
CA VAL A 774 2.49 -28.04 -27.37
C VAL A 774 2.32 -28.96 -28.58
N ALA A 775 3.40 -29.59 -29.03
CA ALA A 775 3.33 -30.56 -30.11
C ALA A 775 2.41 -31.73 -29.73
N THR A 776 1.36 -31.95 -30.52
CA THR A 776 0.64 -33.23 -30.52
C THR A 776 1.59 -34.32 -31.01
N PRO A 777 1.61 -35.52 -30.40
CA PRO A 777 2.26 -36.67 -31.01
C PRO A 777 1.67 -36.88 -32.40
N ILE A 778 2.53 -37.03 -33.40
CA ILE A 778 2.12 -37.60 -34.68
C ILE A 778 1.94 -39.10 -34.41
N TYR A 779 0.68 -39.55 -34.45
CA TYR A 779 0.29 -40.96 -34.48
C TYR A 779 -0.11 -41.32 -35.91
#